data_AF-A0A1H4IVS0-F1
#
_entry.id   AF-A0A1H4IVS0-F1
#
_cell.length_a   1.000
_cell.length_b   1.000
_cell.length_c   1.000
_cell.angle_alpha   90.00
_cell.angle_beta   90.00
_cell.angle_gamma   90.00
#
_symmetry.space_group_name_H-M   'P 1'
#
loop_
_entity.id
_entity.type
_entity.pdbx_description
1 polymer ?
#
loop_
_entity_poly.entity_id
_entity_poly.type
_entity_poly.pdbx_seq_one_letter_code
_entity_poly.pdbx_strand_id
1 'polypeptide(L)'
;MTRLVMFENLQTILLEPQRAESTLESFQRFLGGSCRLFSNRLGGAVKPPPWRRRNSTSQSMRTAYGMMRSAVCAIALSLLLALGLLAFSNGSANAQDIPPTSPCTYGANRTPPGWTVGSGTPDCSNRTTNALTGAPWNGGPIPVTPNGHTTFTSFHNETISTTMTNLEVGREYRVPMFAAPWSTGTYGACRGLTVSTTGVSTDLEYPAESGWNQQAFVFTAQSTSQPLTIGSYNPDGGACMTAFVLGSEVAEIIKTVSEGDKAGDVLTFTMTVENQGIGSLSDVSISEDVLERADGTPLTLDSGPTFVSASGGSPEGMLTEGETATYTATYTLTQEDVDAGGLSNQATAEGTDERGNLFNDISSDTANVDENPTTVTIPPNPDYDFIKQGELEDLNGNGQADAGELINYTFTIENTGNVTLTDVVVEDDKTPVSGSPIASLGPDESRSDLTGAYAITQEDIDRGYVENLGEATAKDPQGNDVDRLSRALEGVPGDPTVVSFEPKPGIEVDLIDEWTDTNGNGYPDVGEPVTYSFVIRNTGNVTLDNIVIASLEVTANSSQTSIPVALPGTSLSSFAPGGEDTTTFTTSYTLTQADIDAGGIVATASVDAMAPNSTPLADISDDPDEMADVDVEGDGEPDDPTPTPLPHNGSLAIEKTGEFQGAEGQFAEPGDTIVYTFKVTNDGNVTVTDVVPADPGPRFNDRPGSGELSSFTPSSEELASGQTATFTATYTVTQDDIDGAQGIEGGVKNTATATGKDPLGQEVISPEAEAAVDLPGYAISKMTPMAEVHRGGRVPYTIRVKSLGFSGESTVNIIDMTPSGLTFVRGSALLDGSPVAPTAEARKLTFENVTLPAGGEVLIDLELGVTSAAKPGEYVNRTWVEDLSGAAISRVATATVEVVVEALFDCGDILGKVFDDRNRNGYQDAGEPGLAGVRVATVKGLLLTADDHGRFHVACADLPDQRIGTNYIMKLDPRSLPSGYRLTTENPRVVRLTAGKASEFLFGASIGRVVRLDLTDAAFVRGSHSLMSDWQGHVSQLIALLEHEPSVLRLVYAEGGEGKRLAKRRINALRKLIASEWRDVGGRYRLEIESRMLSAASRRPVQTRDAVYK
;
A
#
# COMPACT_ATOMS: atom_id res chain seq x y z
N MET A 1 1.41 14.31 -37.62
CA MET A 1 2.07 15.17 -38.63
C MET A 1 3.39 15.65 -38.02
N THR A 2 4.52 15.40 -38.73
CA THR A 2 5.84 16.11 -38.69
C THR A 2 6.48 16.38 -37.30
N ARG A 3 7.46 15.65 -36.75
CA ARG A 3 8.81 15.13 -37.14
C ARG A 3 9.95 16.18 -37.18
N LEU A 4 11.09 15.81 -36.55
CA LEU A 4 12.50 16.31 -36.58
C LEU A 4 12.91 17.37 -35.54
N VAL A 5 14.14 17.47 -34.97
CA VAL A 5 15.37 16.66 -34.71
C VAL A 5 16.58 17.65 -34.63
N MET A 6 17.51 17.40 -33.68
CA MET A 6 18.96 17.79 -33.63
C MET A 6 19.46 19.21 -33.25
N PHE A 7 20.24 19.24 -32.15
CA PHE A 7 21.70 19.48 -32.00
C PHE A 7 22.42 20.77 -32.51
N GLU A 8 23.35 21.21 -31.63
CA GLU A 8 24.71 21.77 -31.85
C GLU A 8 25.01 23.29 -31.96
N ASN A 9 25.79 23.75 -30.96
CA ASN A 9 27.12 24.39 -31.03
C ASN A 9 27.39 25.85 -31.50
N LEU A 10 28.40 26.42 -30.81
CA LEU A 10 29.47 27.36 -31.22
C LEU A 10 29.40 28.87 -30.82
N GLN A 11 30.37 29.20 -29.95
CA GLN A 11 31.40 30.26 -30.05
C GLN A 11 31.06 31.77 -30.01
N THR A 12 31.46 32.38 -28.89
CA THR A 12 32.55 33.40 -28.72
C THR A 12 32.56 34.71 -29.55
N ILE A 13 32.89 35.81 -28.85
CA ILE A 13 33.81 36.93 -29.22
C ILE A 13 33.20 38.37 -29.24
N LEU A 14 33.88 39.29 -28.49
CA LEU A 14 33.99 40.78 -28.60
C LEU A 14 32.80 41.63 -28.07
N LEU A 15 32.92 42.74 -27.31
CA LEU A 15 33.94 43.79 -27.10
C LEU A 15 33.62 44.62 -25.83
N GLU A 16 34.62 44.94 -25.00
CA GLU A 16 34.72 46.19 -24.20
C GLU A 16 34.93 47.40 -25.16
N PRO A 17 34.83 48.72 -24.80
CA PRO A 17 35.16 49.34 -23.49
C PRO A 17 34.39 50.64 -23.07
N GLN A 18 34.64 51.12 -21.84
CA GLN A 18 35.08 52.49 -21.48
C GLN A 18 34.55 53.03 -20.13
N ARG A 19 35.49 53.60 -19.37
CA ARG A 19 35.42 54.34 -18.10
C ARG A 19 34.84 55.76 -18.27
N ALA A 20 34.31 56.34 -17.18
CA ALA A 20 34.83 57.57 -16.55
C ALA A 20 33.96 58.04 -15.35
N GLU A 21 34.62 58.35 -14.22
CA GLU A 21 34.49 59.52 -13.30
C GLU A 21 33.08 60.09 -12.98
N SER A 22 32.73 60.64 -11.81
CA SER A 22 33.25 60.77 -10.45
C SER A 22 32.18 61.56 -9.65
N THR A 23 32.05 61.29 -8.35
CA THR A 23 31.51 62.17 -7.27
C THR A 23 30.02 62.59 -7.23
N LEU A 24 29.36 62.07 -6.18
CA LEU A 24 28.67 62.82 -5.11
C LEU A 24 27.51 63.76 -5.48
N GLU A 25 26.27 63.27 -5.36
CA GLU A 25 25.18 64.13 -4.89
C GLU A 25 24.19 63.31 -4.05
N SER A 26 24.16 63.66 -2.78
CA SER A 26 23.22 63.15 -1.79
C SER A 26 21.86 63.82 -1.98
N PHE A 27 20.83 63.09 -1.54
CA PHE A 27 19.61 63.64 -0.95
C PHE A 27 18.48 64.07 -1.90
N GLN A 28 17.49 63.18 -1.93
CA GLN A 28 16.07 63.48 -1.76
C GLN A 28 15.33 64.22 -2.88
N ARG A 29 14.56 63.43 -3.65
CA ARG A 29 13.07 63.34 -3.60
C ARG A 29 12.50 63.18 -5.01
N PHE A 30 11.64 62.19 -5.19
CA PHE A 30 10.28 62.34 -5.73
C PHE A 30 9.63 60.94 -5.87
N LEU A 31 8.40 60.62 -5.42
CA LEU A 31 7.43 61.31 -4.58
C LEU A 31 6.24 60.37 -4.31
N GLY A 32 5.51 60.70 -3.24
CA GLY A 32 4.11 60.34 -2.98
C GLY A 32 3.94 60.03 -1.49
N GLY A 33 3.51 60.93 -0.59
CA GLY A 33 2.55 62.03 -0.68
C GLY A 33 1.48 61.80 0.41
N SER A 34 1.73 62.25 1.64
CA SER A 34 1.02 63.37 2.31
C SER A 34 -0.47 63.13 2.68
N CYS A 35 -0.78 63.04 3.99
CA CYS A 35 -1.60 64.00 4.76
C CYS A 35 -2.17 63.41 6.06
N ARG A 36 -2.42 64.31 7.03
CA ARG A 36 -2.65 64.13 8.46
C ARG A 36 -4.10 64.49 8.86
N LEU A 37 -4.55 63.92 10.00
CA LEU A 37 -5.42 64.51 11.06
C LEU A 37 -6.93 64.72 10.84
N PHE A 38 -7.73 64.36 11.85
CA PHE A 38 -8.44 65.23 12.85
C PHE A 38 -9.58 64.40 13.51
N SER A 39 -10.05 64.53 14.75
CA SER A 39 -9.89 65.49 15.86
C SER A 39 -10.41 64.84 17.17
N ASN A 40 -10.14 65.46 18.32
CA ASN A 40 -10.68 65.09 19.63
C ASN A 40 -11.53 66.26 20.19
N ARG A 41 -12.56 65.93 20.99
CA ARG A 41 -13.32 66.70 22.03
C ARG A 41 -14.77 67.21 21.82
N LEU A 42 -15.59 66.71 22.78
CA LEU A 42 -16.62 67.34 23.64
C LEU A 42 -18.11 67.26 23.25
N GLY A 43 -18.91 66.59 24.11
CA GLY A 43 -20.35 66.84 24.24
C GLY A 43 -21.21 65.75 24.92
N GLY A 44 -21.17 65.65 26.27
CA GLY A 44 -22.38 65.55 27.11
C GLY A 44 -23.16 64.22 27.30
N ALA A 45 -23.24 63.82 28.58
CA ALA A 45 -24.47 63.46 29.33
C ALA A 45 -24.92 61.98 29.53
N VAL A 46 -24.83 61.56 30.81
CA VAL A 46 -25.83 60.81 31.63
C VAL A 46 -25.94 59.27 31.48
N LYS A 47 -25.24 58.56 32.39
CA LYS A 47 -25.67 57.59 33.46
C LYS A 47 -26.81 56.54 33.22
N PRO A 48 -26.81 55.42 34.01
CA PRO A 48 -26.91 54.00 33.58
C PRO A 48 -28.24 53.37 34.12
N PRO A 49 -28.46 52.08 34.52
CA PRO A 49 -27.66 50.81 34.57
C PRO A 49 -28.58 49.57 34.23
N PRO A 50 -28.53 48.34 34.82
CA PRO A 50 -27.46 47.42 35.31
C PRO A 50 -27.69 45.90 34.97
N TRP A 51 -26.86 45.02 35.57
CA TRP A 51 -27.07 43.59 35.95
C TRP A 51 -26.86 42.53 34.85
N ARG A 52 -26.26 41.35 35.07
CA ARG A 52 -26.02 40.49 36.26
C ARG A 52 -24.75 39.64 36.00
N ARG A 53 -23.81 39.53 36.95
CA ARG A 53 -23.60 38.41 37.92
C ARG A 53 -23.28 37.07 37.25
N ARG A 54 -22.33 36.25 37.71
CA ARG A 54 -21.61 36.16 38.99
C ARG A 54 -20.50 35.09 38.83
N ASN A 55 -19.42 35.25 39.62
CA ASN A 55 -18.80 34.27 40.54
C ASN A 55 -18.79 32.78 40.15
N SER A 56 -17.77 31.98 40.43
CA SER A 56 -16.61 32.07 41.33
C SER A 56 -15.86 30.75 41.12
N THR A 57 -14.54 30.77 40.90
CA THR A 57 -13.55 30.34 41.91
C THR A 57 -13.94 29.13 42.77
N SER A 58 -13.21 28.03 42.63
CA SER A 58 -12.20 27.63 43.63
C SER A 58 -11.42 26.39 43.14
N GLN A 59 -10.10 26.47 42.91
CA GLN A 59 -9.03 26.33 43.93
C GLN A 59 -8.78 24.84 44.24
N SER A 60 -7.64 24.25 43.91
CA SER A 60 -6.33 24.36 44.58
C SER A 60 -5.41 23.31 43.90
N MET A 61 -4.07 23.35 43.84
CA MET A 61 -2.97 23.86 44.66
C MET A 61 -1.80 24.12 43.67
N ARG A 62 -1.09 25.26 43.59
CA ARG A 62 -0.11 25.89 44.51
C ARG A 62 0.84 24.94 45.24
N THR A 63 2.09 24.84 44.77
CA THR A 63 3.35 25.30 45.40
C THR A 63 4.49 24.87 44.44
N ALA A 64 5.69 25.44 44.35
CA ALA A 64 6.40 26.60 44.86
C ALA A 64 7.68 26.67 43.98
N TYR A 65 8.10 27.83 43.50
CA TYR A 65 9.41 28.49 43.73
C TYR A 65 9.59 29.36 42.47
N GLY A 66 10.07 30.60 42.46
CA GLY A 66 10.77 31.34 43.49
C GLY A 66 11.90 32.15 42.86
N MET A 67 11.53 33.26 42.20
CA MET A 67 12.30 34.51 42.05
C MET A 67 13.59 34.58 41.20
N MET A 68 13.73 35.78 40.58
CA MET A 68 14.93 36.48 40.10
C MET A 68 15.46 36.03 38.72
N ARG A 69 15.67 36.88 37.70
CA ARG A 69 15.81 38.34 37.60
C ARG A 69 15.46 38.80 36.18
N SER A 70 14.64 39.85 36.07
CA SER A 70 14.67 40.82 34.98
C SER A 70 15.27 42.11 35.55
N ALA A 71 16.43 42.52 35.03
CA ALA A 71 17.03 43.82 35.31
C ALA A 71 18.18 44.09 34.33
N VAL A 72 17.92 44.80 33.21
CA VAL A 72 18.77 45.90 32.71
C VAL A 72 17.91 46.72 31.75
N CYS A 73 17.34 47.84 32.19
CA CYS A 73 17.24 49.10 31.42
C CYS A 73 16.54 50.18 32.28
N ALA A 74 17.32 50.90 33.09
CA ALA A 74 17.08 52.27 33.54
C ALA A 74 18.15 52.66 34.58
N ILE A 75 19.04 53.59 34.22
CA ILE A 75 19.27 54.89 34.89
C ILE A 75 20.43 55.56 34.14
N ALA A 76 20.09 56.49 33.24
CA ALA A 76 20.98 57.54 32.77
C ALA A 76 20.20 58.85 32.82
N LEU A 77 20.12 59.44 34.01
CA LEU A 77 19.84 60.87 34.18
C LEU A 77 20.22 61.32 35.60
N SER A 78 21.36 62.00 35.72
CA SER A 78 21.62 63.05 36.70
C SER A 78 22.67 63.98 36.10
N LEU A 79 22.17 65.09 35.58
CA LEU A 79 22.85 66.11 34.78
C LEU A 79 23.66 67.11 35.61
N LEU A 80 24.63 67.74 34.91
CA LEU A 80 25.00 69.16 34.93
C LEU A 80 25.70 69.78 36.14
N LEU A 81 26.95 70.22 35.94
CA LEU A 81 27.36 71.65 35.78
C LEU A 81 28.92 71.65 35.72
N ALA A 82 29.55 71.83 34.56
CA ALA A 82 29.83 73.09 33.85
C ALA A 82 31.22 73.71 34.17
N LEU A 83 32.04 73.80 33.10
CA LEU A 83 32.96 74.89 32.74
C LEU A 83 34.14 75.26 33.68
N GLY A 84 35.36 75.00 33.20
CA GLY A 84 36.17 76.04 32.54
C GLY A 84 37.17 76.88 33.35
N LEU A 85 38.45 76.76 32.95
CA LEU A 85 39.52 77.78 32.83
C LEU A 85 40.27 78.35 34.07
N LEU A 86 41.61 78.24 33.93
CA LEU A 86 42.68 79.24 34.09
C LEU A 86 43.06 79.83 35.47
N ALA A 87 44.31 79.50 35.84
CA ALA A 87 45.46 80.41 36.06
C ALA A 87 45.67 81.12 37.42
N PHE A 88 46.97 81.34 37.71
CA PHE A 88 47.60 82.19 38.74
C PHE A 88 47.46 81.70 40.20
N SER A 89 48.38 81.89 41.16
CA SER A 89 49.57 82.75 41.30
C SER A 89 50.32 82.40 42.60
N ASN A 90 51.60 82.79 42.63
CA ASN A 90 52.48 83.02 43.79
C ASN A 90 51.84 83.72 45.01
N GLY A 91 52.44 83.45 46.18
CA GLY A 91 52.43 84.30 47.39
C GLY A 91 52.37 83.45 48.67
N SER A 92 53.47 83.15 49.37
CA SER A 92 54.30 83.99 50.26
C SER A 92 53.64 84.41 51.59
N ALA A 93 54.48 84.46 52.64
CA ALA A 93 54.25 84.86 54.05
C ALA A 93 53.83 83.72 55.01
N ASN A 94 54.37 83.56 56.23
CA ASN A 94 55.14 84.47 57.06
C ASN A 94 55.95 83.71 58.16
N ALA A 95 57.03 84.37 58.60
CA ALA A 95 57.83 84.09 59.80
C ALA A 95 56.99 84.19 61.10
N GLN A 96 57.38 83.74 62.29
CA GLN A 96 58.56 84.11 63.08
C GLN A 96 58.56 83.34 64.43
N ASP A 97 59.74 83.18 65.04
CA ASP A 97 60.06 83.10 66.49
C ASP A 97 60.85 81.86 66.98
N ILE A 98 62.19 81.97 67.01
CA ILE A 98 63.08 81.31 68.00
C ILE A 98 64.26 82.28 68.35
N PRO A 99 64.58 82.49 69.66
CA PRO A 99 65.60 83.44 70.15
C PRO A 99 67.07 82.92 70.11
N PRO A 100 68.08 83.77 70.41
CA PRO A 100 69.45 83.64 69.91
C PRO A 100 70.41 82.90 70.86
N THR A 101 71.14 81.92 70.33
CA THR A 101 72.46 81.46 70.80
C THR A 101 73.28 81.03 69.57
N SER A 102 74.44 81.65 69.35
CA SER A 102 75.36 81.43 68.20
C SER A 102 75.91 79.98 68.15
N PRO A 103 76.45 79.44 67.03
CA PRO A 103 77.52 80.01 66.19
C PRO A 103 77.32 79.86 64.66
N CYS A 104 78.23 80.45 63.87
CA CYS A 104 78.28 80.35 62.42
C CYS A 104 78.20 78.89 61.92
N THR A 105 77.15 78.55 61.19
CA THR A 105 77.01 77.26 60.47
C THR A 105 77.18 77.48 58.97
N TYR A 106 78.21 76.85 58.39
CA TYR A 106 78.30 76.58 56.96
C TYR A 106 77.38 75.40 56.59
N GLY A 107 76.76 75.46 55.41
CA GLY A 107 75.88 74.40 54.90
C GLY A 107 76.63 73.09 54.61
N ALA A 108 75.96 71.97 54.86
CA ALA A 108 76.47 70.63 54.55
C ALA A 108 76.55 70.44 53.02
N ASN A 109 77.76 70.37 52.48
CA ASN A 109 77.98 69.94 51.10
C ASN A 109 78.07 68.41 51.07
N ARG A 110 77.40 67.80 50.08
CA ARG A 110 77.60 66.41 49.67
C ARG A 110 79.09 66.20 49.36
N THR A 111 79.64 65.05 49.70
CA THR A 111 81.00 64.63 49.35
C THR A 111 80.91 63.28 48.63
N PRO A 112 81.88 62.95 47.76
CA PRO A 112 81.93 61.64 47.08
C PRO A 112 81.92 60.46 48.06
N PRO A 113 81.56 59.23 47.63
CA PRO A 113 81.60 58.04 48.48
C PRO A 113 82.98 57.87 49.10
N GLY A 114 83.03 57.80 50.44
CA GLY A 114 84.26 57.52 51.18
C GLY A 114 85.05 58.72 51.69
N TRP A 115 84.51 59.95 51.72
CA TRP A 115 85.18 61.10 52.36
C TRP A 115 84.18 61.94 53.17
N THR A 116 84.55 62.38 54.39
CA THR A 116 83.88 63.50 55.07
C THR A 116 84.91 64.41 55.74
N VAL A 117 84.73 65.72 55.61
CA VAL A 117 85.52 66.76 56.30
C VAL A 117 84.74 67.23 57.51
N GLY A 118 85.24 66.96 58.72
CA GLY A 118 84.58 67.36 59.97
C GLY A 118 84.61 68.88 60.20
N SER A 119 83.48 69.49 60.53
CA SER A 119 83.37 70.91 60.87
C SER A 119 84.11 71.22 62.19
N GLY A 120 85.25 71.91 62.12
CA GLY A 120 85.93 72.46 63.29
C GLY A 120 85.29 73.78 63.74
N THR A 121 84.95 73.89 65.02
CA THR A 121 84.46 75.13 65.67
C THR A 121 85.60 76.14 65.89
N PRO A 122 85.50 77.42 65.43
CA PRO A 122 86.47 78.46 65.79
C PRO A 122 86.31 78.92 67.25
N ASP A 123 87.42 79.08 67.98
CA ASP A 123 87.48 79.71 69.30
C ASP A 123 87.48 81.25 69.16
N CYS A 124 86.30 81.87 69.28
CA CYS A 124 86.10 83.32 69.17
C CYS A 124 86.25 84.05 70.52
N SER A 125 87.28 83.78 71.32
CA SER A 125 87.39 84.32 72.69
C SER A 125 88.36 85.48 72.94
N ASN A 126 89.09 86.03 71.95
CA ASN A 126 89.94 87.22 72.17
C ASN A 126 89.74 88.34 71.13
N ARG A 127 89.12 89.45 71.57
CA ARG A 127 88.93 90.70 70.80
C ARG A 127 90.21 91.55 70.77
N THR A 128 90.43 92.30 69.68
CA THR A 128 90.35 93.79 69.71
C THR A 128 90.16 94.39 68.31
N THR A 129 89.39 95.46 68.27
CA THR A 129 88.91 96.26 67.15
C THR A 129 90.00 97.02 66.37
N ASN A 130 89.93 97.01 65.04
CA ASN A 130 90.08 98.21 64.21
C ASN A 130 89.29 98.07 62.91
N ALA A 131 88.39 99.02 62.68
CA ALA A 131 87.49 99.08 61.53
C ALA A 131 88.22 99.61 60.29
N LEU A 132 87.90 99.05 59.11
CA LEU A 132 87.80 99.83 57.87
C LEU A 132 86.64 99.29 57.02
N THR A 133 85.53 100.02 57.07
CA THR A 133 84.41 100.00 56.13
C THR A 133 84.83 100.61 54.78
N GLY A 134 84.49 99.97 53.66
CA GLY A 134 84.75 100.54 52.32
C GLY A 134 84.19 99.76 51.12
N ALA A 135 82.85 99.69 51.01
CA ALA A 135 82.08 99.53 49.76
C ALA A 135 82.22 98.21 48.92
N PRO A 136 81.20 97.90 48.08
CA PRO A 136 80.67 96.53 47.90
C PRO A 136 81.19 95.82 46.64
N TRP A 137 81.16 94.49 46.65
CA TRP A 137 81.21 93.71 45.40
C TRP A 137 79.80 93.68 44.80
N ASN A 138 79.64 94.38 43.68
CA ASN A 138 78.44 94.33 42.82
C ASN A 138 78.35 92.97 42.12
N GLY A 139 77.12 92.51 41.91
CA GLY A 139 76.77 91.17 41.50
C GLY A 139 77.44 90.65 40.22
N GLY A 140 77.91 89.42 40.32
CA GLY A 140 78.00 88.40 39.28
C GLY A 140 78.01 87.04 39.97
N PRO A 141 77.21 86.04 39.53
CA PRO A 141 77.35 84.68 40.05
C PRO A 141 78.76 84.18 39.68
N ILE A 142 79.49 83.70 40.68
CA ILE A 142 80.78 83.04 40.50
C ILE A 142 80.50 81.72 39.76
N PRO A 143 81.24 81.37 38.69
CA PRO A 143 80.97 80.16 37.93
C PRO A 143 81.19 78.93 38.82
N VAL A 144 80.13 78.16 39.00
CA VAL A 144 80.18 76.81 39.53
C VAL A 144 80.57 75.92 38.36
N THR A 145 81.71 75.23 38.42
CA THR A 145 82.03 74.17 37.44
C THR A 145 81.08 72.99 37.64
N PRO A 146 80.84 72.14 36.60
CA PRO A 146 79.80 71.10 36.62
C PRO A 146 79.89 70.10 37.78
N ASN A 147 81.03 70.02 38.47
CA ASN A 147 81.32 69.01 39.48
C ASN A 147 81.10 69.49 40.92
N GLY A 148 80.22 70.47 41.16
CA GLY A 148 79.55 70.68 42.46
C GLY A 148 80.37 70.99 43.73
N HIS A 149 81.70 71.09 43.71
CA HIS A 149 82.50 71.18 44.93
C HIS A 149 83.67 72.17 44.86
N THR A 150 83.44 73.41 45.33
CA THR A 150 84.53 74.35 45.67
C THR A 150 84.23 75.03 47.00
N THR A 151 85.10 74.84 47.99
CA THR A 151 85.03 75.57 49.28
C THR A 151 86.16 76.59 49.33
N PHE A 152 85.84 77.88 49.52
CA PHE A 152 86.81 78.96 49.70
C PHE A 152 87.03 79.27 51.18
N THR A 153 88.27 79.40 51.64
CA THR A 153 88.60 79.80 53.02
C THR A 153 89.71 80.85 53.02
N SER A 154 89.54 81.91 53.82
CA SER A 154 90.52 82.99 54.02
C SER A 154 91.20 82.81 55.38
N PHE A 155 92.53 82.74 55.41
CA PHE A 155 93.30 82.57 56.64
C PHE A 155 94.09 83.85 56.99
N HIS A 156 94.02 84.29 58.24
CA HIS A 156 94.82 85.41 58.76
C HIS A 156 95.36 85.11 60.17
N ASN A 157 96.57 84.54 60.27
CA ASN A 157 97.14 84.10 61.55
C ASN A 157 96.22 83.16 62.34
N GLU A 158 95.48 82.31 61.63
CA GLU A 158 94.54 81.33 62.18
C GLU A 158 94.94 79.91 61.78
N THR A 159 94.59 78.95 62.63
CA THR A 159 94.75 77.52 62.35
C THR A 159 93.39 76.85 62.38
N ILE A 160 93.05 76.17 61.30
CA ILE A 160 91.87 75.32 61.20
C ILE A 160 92.32 73.87 61.31
N SER A 161 91.69 73.13 62.21
CA SER A 161 91.88 71.69 62.30
C SER A 161 90.59 71.00 61.90
N THR A 162 90.71 70.01 61.03
CA THR A 162 89.65 69.08 60.65
C THR A 162 90.18 67.65 60.73
N THR A 163 89.34 66.66 60.48
CA THR A 163 89.73 65.26 60.42
C THR A 163 89.29 64.68 59.10
N MET A 164 90.24 64.10 58.38
CA MET A 164 90.00 63.30 57.19
C MET A 164 89.64 61.90 57.64
N THR A 165 88.53 61.37 57.18
CA THR A 165 88.02 60.03 57.55
C THR A 165 87.90 59.15 56.31
N ASN A 166 87.77 57.83 56.50
CA ASN A 166 87.66 56.80 55.45
C ASN A 166 88.88 56.68 54.53
N LEU A 167 90.09 56.91 55.07
CA LEU A 167 91.34 56.69 54.35
C LEU A 167 91.74 55.20 54.34
N GLU A 168 92.49 54.77 53.34
CA GLU A 168 93.08 53.44 53.25
C GLU A 168 94.52 53.50 53.77
N VAL A 169 94.82 52.73 54.83
CA VAL A 169 96.14 52.73 55.45
C VAL A 169 97.19 52.22 54.45
N GLY A 170 98.19 53.05 54.17
CA GLY A 170 99.26 52.77 53.20
C GLY A 170 99.06 53.39 51.81
N ARG A 171 97.87 53.93 51.49
CA ARG A 171 97.60 54.62 50.21
C ARG A 171 98.15 56.05 50.24
N GLU A 172 98.76 56.46 49.12
CA GLU A 172 99.19 57.85 48.92
C GLU A 172 98.00 58.67 48.42
N TYR A 173 97.72 59.77 49.12
CA TYR A 173 96.68 60.72 48.77
C TYR A 173 97.30 62.02 48.27
N ARG A 174 96.79 62.52 47.14
CA ARG A 174 97.18 63.80 46.56
C ARG A 174 96.00 64.77 46.62
N VAL A 175 96.10 65.78 47.49
CA VAL A 175 95.09 66.83 47.64
C VAL A 175 95.52 68.06 46.84
N PRO A 176 94.85 68.42 45.73
CA PRO A 176 95.15 69.64 45.00
C PRO A 176 94.71 70.86 45.82
N MET A 177 95.63 71.83 45.97
CA MET A 177 95.42 73.07 46.71
C MET A 177 95.71 74.28 45.82
N PHE A 178 94.79 75.23 45.81
CA PHE A 178 94.94 76.49 45.09
C PHE A 178 95.04 77.63 46.10
N ALA A 179 96.00 78.54 45.93
CA ALA A 179 96.17 79.73 46.77
C ALA A 179 96.39 81.01 45.95
N ALA A 180 95.83 82.13 46.40
CA ALA A 180 96.06 83.45 45.82
C ALA A 180 96.21 84.53 46.93
N PRO A 181 97.13 85.50 46.79
CA PRO A 181 97.24 86.62 47.72
C PRO A 181 96.04 87.58 47.58
N TRP A 182 95.46 88.04 48.70
CA TRP A 182 94.41 89.06 48.67
C TRP A 182 95.04 90.42 48.36
N SER A 183 94.66 91.02 47.23
CA SER A 183 95.26 92.24 46.71
C SER A 183 94.78 93.52 47.41
N THR A 184 95.72 94.31 47.96
CA THR A 184 95.95 95.74 47.68
C THR A 184 96.97 96.32 48.67
N GLY A 185 98.24 96.42 48.24
CA GLY A 185 99.29 97.19 48.92
C GLY A 185 100.31 96.35 49.68
N THR A 186 101.55 96.36 49.18
CA THR A 186 102.85 96.14 49.87
C THR A 186 102.93 95.21 51.09
N TYR A 187 102.22 94.08 51.11
CA TYR A 187 102.40 92.97 52.04
C TYR A 187 102.68 91.68 51.25
N GLY A 188 103.65 90.88 51.72
CA GLY A 188 104.33 89.82 50.95
C GLY A 188 103.50 88.59 50.56
N ALA A 189 104.13 87.66 49.84
CA ALA A 189 103.61 86.35 49.42
C ALA A 189 102.82 85.62 50.52
N CYS A 190 101.95 84.67 50.14
CA CYS A 190 101.41 83.66 51.05
C CYS A 190 102.55 82.78 51.57
N ARG A 191 103.29 83.31 52.55
CA ARG A 191 104.40 82.68 53.24
C ARG A 191 103.89 82.13 54.57
N GLY A 192 104.32 80.93 54.92
CA GLY A 192 103.94 80.28 56.18
C GLY A 192 102.56 79.60 56.15
N LEU A 193 102.10 79.10 54.98
CA LEU A 193 100.97 78.16 54.95
C LEU A 193 101.49 76.77 55.30
N THR A 194 101.16 76.31 56.50
CA THR A 194 101.44 74.97 57.00
C THR A 194 100.25 74.06 56.75
N VAL A 195 100.48 72.96 56.05
CA VAL A 195 99.54 71.83 56.03
C VAL A 195 100.22 70.67 56.73
N SER A 196 99.53 70.12 57.73
CA SER A 196 100.05 69.00 58.51
C SER A 196 98.98 67.95 58.75
N THR A 197 99.39 66.70 58.67
CA THR A 197 98.68 65.55 59.23
C THR A 197 99.65 64.81 60.14
N THR A 198 99.16 63.87 60.95
CA THR A 198 99.98 63.17 61.95
C THR A 198 101.22 62.55 61.28
N GLY A 199 102.40 63.11 61.57
CA GLY A 199 103.70 62.65 61.08
C GLY A 199 104.24 63.33 59.82
N VAL A 200 103.45 64.14 59.11
CA VAL A 200 103.88 64.87 57.89
C VAL A 200 103.42 66.33 57.98
N SER A 201 104.37 67.27 57.99
CA SER A 201 104.11 68.70 57.91
C SER A 201 104.86 69.28 56.72
N THR A 202 104.15 70.02 55.89
CA THR A 202 104.73 70.68 54.71
C THR A 202 104.43 72.18 54.78
N ASP A 203 105.50 72.97 54.77
CA ASP A 203 105.43 74.41 54.57
C ASP A 203 105.29 74.66 53.06
N LEU A 204 104.14 75.16 52.64
CA LEU A 204 103.89 75.50 51.25
C LEU A 204 104.23 76.98 51.06
N GLU A 205 105.36 77.24 50.38
CA GLU A 205 105.71 78.58 49.92
C GLU A 205 105.12 78.82 48.53
N TYR A 206 104.26 79.84 48.43
CA TYR A 206 103.76 80.32 47.15
C TYR A 206 104.48 81.62 46.75
N PRO A 207 105.03 81.74 45.54
CA PRO A 207 105.70 82.96 45.08
C PRO A 207 104.73 84.16 45.00
N ALA A 208 105.27 85.38 45.18
CA ALA A 208 104.51 86.64 45.28
C ALA A 208 104.02 87.16 43.92
N GLU A 209 103.22 86.37 43.19
CA GLU A 209 102.64 86.77 41.90
C GLU A 209 101.12 86.91 41.98
N SER A 210 100.55 87.82 41.18
CA SER A 210 99.10 88.02 41.10
C SER A 210 98.44 86.87 40.32
N GLY A 211 97.83 85.89 41.01
CA GLY A 211 97.10 84.78 40.39
C GLY A 211 96.87 83.60 41.35
N TRP A 212 96.02 82.63 40.96
CA TRP A 212 95.90 81.35 41.66
C TRP A 212 97.09 80.46 41.31
N ASN A 213 97.85 80.07 42.33
CA ASN A 213 98.95 79.13 42.21
C ASN A 213 98.53 77.78 42.79
N GLN A 214 98.78 76.71 42.04
CA GLN A 214 98.45 75.34 42.44
C GLN A 214 99.67 74.66 43.04
N GLN A 215 99.48 74.04 44.20
CA GLN A 215 100.40 73.06 44.74
C GLN A 215 99.60 71.84 45.20
N ALA A 216 100.29 70.73 45.44
CA ALA A 216 99.67 69.53 45.94
C ALA A 216 100.27 69.17 47.29
N PHE A 217 99.40 68.94 48.27
CA PHE A 217 99.78 68.30 49.51
C PHE A 217 99.66 66.79 49.31
N VAL A 218 100.78 66.09 49.49
CA VAL A 218 100.86 64.64 49.31
C VAL A 218 101.22 64.01 50.65
N PHE A 219 100.48 62.99 51.05
CA PHE A 219 100.77 62.21 52.24
C PHE A 219 100.32 60.77 52.06
N THR A 220 100.94 59.85 52.80
CA THR A 220 100.49 58.46 52.88
C THR A 220 99.66 58.29 54.15
N ALA A 221 98.45 57.75 54.01
CA ALA A 221 97.58 57.56 55.17
C ALA A 221 98.16 56.49 56.12
N GLN A 222 98.33 56.84 57.39
CA GLN A 222 98.77 55.95 58.47
C GLN A 222 97.61 55.40 59.31
N SER A 223 96.41 55.94 59.12
CA SER A 223 95.17 55.48 59.76
C SER A 223 94.00 55.79 58.85
N THR A 224 92.89 55.09 59.05
CA THR A 224 91.65 55.32 58.31
C THR A 224 90.97 56.64 58.65
N SER A 225 91.46 57.32 59.69
CA SER A 225 91.06 58.66 60.07
C SER A 225 92.30 59.43 60.55
N GLN A 226 92.63 60.54 59.89
CA GLN A 226 93.79 61.37 60.19
C GLN A 226 93.39 62.83 60.43
N PRO A 227 93.87 63.47 61.51
CA PRO A 227 93.68 64.89 61.69
C PRO A 227 94.45 65.65 60.61
N LEU A 228 93.78 66.60 59.96
CA LEU A 228 94.36 67.53 59.02
C LEU A 228 94.30 68.93 59.63
N THR A 229 95.46 69.52 59.82
CA THR A 229 95.60 70.87 60.36
C THR A 229 96.19 71.77 59.29
N ILE A 230 95.49 72.87 59.03
CA ILE A 230 95.90 73.91 58.07
C ILE A 230 96.03 75.20 58.86
N GLY A 231 97.24 75.74 58.93
CA GLY A 231 97.52 77.00 59.59
C GLY A 231 98.19 77.98 58.64
N SER A 232 97.91 79.27 58.81
CA SER A 232 98.75 80.32 58.26
C SER A 232 99.44 81.11 59.38
N TYR A 233 100.74 81.38 59.22
CA TYR A 233 101.47 82.31 60.06
C TYR A 233 102.16 83.36 59.18
N ASN A 234 101.60 84.57 59.17
CA ASN A 234 102.19 85.71 58.48
C ASN A 234 102.66 86.77 59.51
N PRO A 235 103.98 86.92 59.73
CA PRO A 235 104.51 87.92 60.66
C PRO A 235 104.26 89.37 60.21
N ASP A 236 103.92 89.57 58.93
CA ASP A 236 103.75 90.89 58.32
C ASP A 236 102.27 91.34 58.19
N GLY A 237 101.30 90.52 58.62
CA GLY A 237 99.90 90.96 58.74
C GLY A 237 99.04 90.94 57.46
N GLY A 238 99.35 90.11 56.45
CA GLY A 238 98.47 89.87 55.27
C GLY A 238 97.54 88.64 55.40
N ALA A 239 96.45 88.57 54.60
CA ALA A 239 95.51 87.44 54.53
C ALA A 239 95.59 86.68 53.19
N CYS A 240 95.40 85.35 53.20
CA CYS A 240 95.48 84.47 52.01
C CYS A 240 94.16 83.72 51.77
N MET A 241 93.71 83.63 50.51
CA MET A 241 92.55 82.82 50.12
C MET A 241 92.99 81.49 49.50
N THR A 242 92.39 80.38 49.92
CA THR A 242 92.62 79.04 49.37
C THR A 242 91.32 78.34 48.97
N ALA A 243 91.37 77.51 47.91
CA ALA A 243 90.24 76.71 47.43
C ALA A 243 90.61 75.21 47.28
N PHE A 244 89.62 74.33 47.49
CA PHE A 244 89.76 72.86 47.44
C PHE A 244 88.71 72.24 46.50
N VAL A 245 89.11 71.24 45.70
CA VAL A 245 88.23 70.40 44.88
C VAL A 245 88.50 68.92 45.21
N LEU A 246 87.46 68.13 45.46
CA LEU A 246 87.54 66.71 45.83
C LEU A 246 86.69 65.86 44.85
N GLY A 247 87.32 64.94 44.10
CA GLY A 247 86.70 63.82 43.34
C GLY A 247 86.01 64.15 42.00
N SER A 248 86.39 63.47 40.92
CA SER A 248 85.62 63.36 39.66
C SER A 248 85.54 61.87 39.30
N GLU A 249 84.35 61.35 38.99
CA GLU A 249 84.14 60.01 38.41
C GLU A 249 84.88 59.90 37.08
N VAL A 250 85.40 58.71 36.76
CA VAL A 250 86.37 58.50 35.66
C VAL A 250 85.77 57.68 34.51
N ALA A 251 84.69 56.93 34.71
CA ALA A 251 83.98 56.21 33.66
C ALA A 251 82.46 56.24 33.91
N GLU A 252 81.66 56.45 32.86
CA GLU A 252 80.19 56.44 32.86
C GLU A 252 79.69 55.46 31.80
N ILE A 253 78.74 54.57 32.12
CA ILE A 253 78.12 53.64 31.16
C ILE A 253 76.62 53.91 30.96
N ILE A 254 76.23 54.17 29.70
CA ILE A 254 74.83 54.23 29.28
C ILE A 254 74.48 52.99 28.46
N LYS A 255 73.37 52.31 28.80
CA LYS A 255 72.87 51.15 28.06
C LYS A 255 71.49 51.42 27.45
N THR A 256 71.37 51.11 26.17
CA THR A 256 70.12 51.22 25.41
C THR A 256 69.82 49.90 24.72
N VAL A 257 68.57 49.69 24.31
CA VAL A 257 68.14 48.46 23.63
C VAL A 257 67.33 48.81 22.38
N SER A 258 67.43 47.98 21.33
CA SER A 258 66.54 48.09 20.18
C SER A 258 65.10 47.67 20.52
N GLU A 259 64.13 48.09 19.70
CA GLU A 259 62.75 47.64 19.84
C GLU A 259 62.60 46.14 19.49
N GLY A 260 61.67 45.47 20.15
CA GLY A 260 61.24 44.09 19.89
C GLY A 260 60.09 43.72 20.83
N ASP A 261 59.08 43.04 20.30
CA ASP A 261 57.83 42.74 21.02
C ASP A 261 57.27 41.33 20.76
N LYS A 262 57.95 40.52 19.93
CA LYS A 262 57.53 39.16 19.58
C LYS A 262 58.66 38.15 19.74
N ALA A 263 58.29 36.89 19.97
CA ALA A 263 59.24 35.79 19.97
C ALA A 263 59.96 35.70 18.61
N GLY A 264 61.28 35.57 18.65
CA GLY A 264 62.16 35.59 17.49
C GLY A 264 62.75 36.96 17.15
N ASP A 265 62.25 38.06 17.73
CA ASP A 265 62.88 39.37 17.58
C ASP A 265 64.25 39.38 18.26
N VAL A 266 65.26 39.92 17.57
CA VAL A 266 66.62 40.03 18.09
C VAL A 266 66.81 41.42 18.71
N LEU A 267 66.85 41.47 20.03
CA LEU A 267 67.18 42.66 20.79
C LEU A 267 68.69 42.90 20.75
N THR A 268 69.08 44.12 20.41
CA THR A 268 70.48 44.57 20.45
C THR A 268 70.65 45.57 21.58
N PHE A 269 71.37 45.17 22.63
CA PHE A 269 71.79 46.05 23.70
C PHE A 269 73.07 46.79 23.30
N THR A 270 73.04 48.12 23.34
CA THR A 270 74.18 48.99 23.05
C THR A 270 74.63 49.67 24.34
N MET A 271 75.84 49.34 24.78
CA MET A 271 76.49 49.89 25.97
C MET A 271 77.54 50.90 25.54
N THR A 272 77.54 52.07 26.15
CA THR A 272 78.34 53.22 25.76
C THR A 272 79.10 53.70 26.99
N VAL A 273 80.40 53.42 27.05
CA VAL A 273 81.28 53.74 28.18
C VAL A 273 82.07 55.02 27.85
N GLU A 274 81.85 56.11 28.56
CA GLU A 274 82.55 57.38 28.41
C GLU A 274 83.61 57.59 29.50
N ASN A 275 84.83 57.99 29.14
CA ASN A 275 85.83 58.43 30.11
C ASN A 275 85.63 59.91 30.44
N GLN A 276 84.98 60.20 31.56
CA GLN A 276 84.72 61.57 32.03
C GLN A 276 85.84 62.12 32.94
N GLY A 277 86.87 61.33 33.24
CA GLY A 277 87.96 61.70 34.12
C GLY A 277 89.16 62.35 33.42
N ILE A 278 90.21 62.64 34.20
CA ILE A 278 91.47 63.21 33.70
C ILE A 278 92.51 62.11 33.40
N GLY A 279 92.85 61.93 32.13
CA GLY A 279 93.84 60.92 31.67
C GLY A 279 93.22 59.70 30.99
N SER A 280 94.07 58.81 30.47
CA SER A 280 93.60 57.64 29.71
C SER A 280 93.25 56.47 30.64
N LEU A 281 92.18 55.76 30.32
CA LEU A 281 91.85 54.47 30.90
C LEU A 281 92.42 53.34 30.03
N SER A 282 92.85 52.28 30.70
CA SER A 282 93.34 51.01 30.14
C SER A 282 92.53 49.84 30.72
N ASP A 283 92.57 48.67 30.09
CA ASP A 283 91.77 47.50 30.45
C ASP A 283 90.26 47.80 30.54
N VAL A 284 89.77 48.77 29.74
CA VAL A 284 88.34 49.11 29.69
C VAL A 284 87.54 47.95 29.11
N SER A 285 86.60 47.41 29.86
CA SER A 285 85.77 46.27 29.43
C SER A 285 84.41 46.25 30.14
N ILE A 286 83.51 45.38 29.69
CA ILE A 286 82.28 45.06 30.41
C ILE A 286 82.55 43.83 31.28
N SER A 287 82.59 44.04 32.59
CA SER A 287 82.93 43.01 33.59
C SER A 287 81.76 42.06 33.87
N GLU A 288 80.53 42.57 33.87
CA GLU A 288 79.29 41.83 34.09
C GLU A 288 78.19 42.36 33.17
N ASP A 289 77.33 41.47 32.65
CA ASP A 289 76.11 41.81 31.92
C ASP A 289 75.01 40.81 32.33
N VAL A 290 74.14 41.25 33.24
CA VAL A 290 73.09 40.43 33.85
C VAL A 290 71.79 40.67 33.11
N LEU A 291 71.32 39.64 32.42
CA LEU A 291 70.01 39.61 31.77
C LEU A 291 69.04 38.77 32.60
N GLU A 292 67.89 39.33 32.92
CA GLU A 292 66.79 38.65 33.60
C GLU A 292 65.50 38.83 32.80
N ARG A 293 64.66 37.80 32.81
CA ARG A 293 63.27 37.91 32.38
C ARG A 293 62.48 38.72 33.40
N ALA A 294 61.37 39.34 33.01
CA ALA A 294 60.52 40.12 33.91
C ALA A 294 59.98 39.35 35.14
N ASP A 295 59.95 38.01 35.09
CA ASP A 295 59.63 37.15 36.23
C ASP A 295 60.81 36.87 37.18
N GLY A 296 61.99 37.41 36.88
CA GLY A 296 63.25 37.22 37.62
C GLY A 296 64.06 36.01 37.20
N THR A 297 63.68 35.30 36.13
CA THR A 297 64.46 34.17 35.60
C THR A 297 65.77 34.68 34.99
N PRO A 298 66.95 34.21 35.44
CA PRO A 298 68.22 34.59 34.82
C PRO A 298 68.30 34.03 33.39
N LEU A 299 68.69 34.88 32.44
CA LEU A 299 68.84 34.55 31.03
C LEU A 299 70.30 34.69 30.60
N THR A 300 70.63 34.09 29.45
CA THR A 300 71.96 34.19 28.85
C THR A 300 71.86 34.95 27.53
N LEU A 301 72.74 35.92 27.32
CA LEU A 301 72.85 36.65 26.05
C LEU A 301 73.27 35.68 24.93
N ASP A 302 72.73 35.87 23.73
CA ASP A 302 73.10 35.07 22.56
C ASP A 302 74.53 35.37 22.11
N SER A 303 74.95 36.64 22.24
CA SER A 303 76.31 37.08 21.91
C SER A 303 76.68 38.38 22.64
N GLY A 304 77.99 38.63 22.75
CA GLY A 304 78.55 39.78 23.44
C GLY A 304 78.57 39.66 24.98
N PRO A 305 78.94 40.73 25.69
CA PRO A 305 79.32 42.06 25.17
C PRO A 305 80.56 42.03 24.27
N THR A 306 80.49 42.65 23.09
CA THR A 306 81.61 42.73 22.12
C THR A 306 81.93 44.19 21.85
N PHE A 307 83.20 44.58 21.89
CA PHE A 307 83.63 45.92 21.49
C PHE A 307 83.33 46.19 20.01
N VAL A 308 82.73 47.33 19.71
CA VAL A 308 82.38 47.76 18.35
C VAL A 308 83.32 48.87 17.89
N SER A 309 83.47 49.94 18.67
CA SER A 309 84.25 51.11 18.30
C SER A 309 84.52 52.02 19.50
N ALA A 310 85.53 52.90 19.38
CA ALA A 310 85.71 54.04 20.26
C ALA A 310 85.66 55.36 19.47
N SER A 311 85.05 56.41 20.02
CA SER A 311 84.75 57.66 19.31
C SER A 311 86.00 58.47 18.91
N GLY A 312 87.12 58.25 19.59
CA GLY A 312 88.44 58.84 19.31
C GLY A 312 89.37 57.90 18.52
N GLY A 313 88.89 56.69 18.17
CA GLY A 313 89.65 55.69 17.42
C GLY A 313 90.66 54.90 18.27
N SER A 314 90.57 54.95 19.60
CA SER A 314 91.40 54.12 20.47
C SER A 314 91.15 52.62 20.26
N PRO A 315 92.18 51.77 20.42
CA PRO A 315 92.01 50.32 20.38
C PRO A 315 91.15 49.84 21.57
N GLU A 316 90.54 48.65 21.44
CA GLU A 316 89.81 47.98 22.53
C GLU A 316 90.65 47.94 23.82
N GLY A 317 89.99 48.18 24.96
CA GLY A 317 90.64 48.28 26.26
C GLY A 317 91.27 49.64 26.56
N MET A 318 91.31 50.58 25.62
CA MET A 318 91.85 51.93 25.85
C MET A 318 90.78 53.01 25.62
N LEU A 319 90.68 53.96 26.54
CA LEU A 319 89.75 55.08 26.42
C LEU A 319 90.39 56.39 26.88
N THR A 320 90.65 57.28 25.93
CA THR A 320 91.24 58.60 26.24
C THR A 320 90.23 59.54 26.88
N GLU A 321 90.69 60.66 27.46
CA GLU A 321 89.81 61.65 28.10
C GLU A 321 88.73 62.16 27.12
N GLY A 322 87.47 62.07 27.55
CA GLY A 322 86.28 62.45 26.77
C GLY A 322 85.94 61.50 25.63
N GLU A 323 86.62 60.37 25.49
CA GLU A 323 86.32 59.34 24.51
C GLU A 323 85.23 58.39 25.01
N THR A 324 84.50 57.79 24.07
CA THR A 324 83.43 56.85 24.34
C THR A 324 83.67 55.52 23.62
N ALA A 325 83.67 54.40 24.34
CA ALA A 325 83.70 53.05 23.80
C ALA A 325 82.28 52.49 23.69
N THR A 326 81.96 51.86 22.57
CA THR A 326 80.68 51.21 22.33
C THR A 326 80.86 49.69 22.32
N TYR A 327 80.06 49.00 23.12
CA TYR A 327 79.93 47.56 23.16
C TYR A 327 78.50 47.15 22.76
N THR A 328 78.35 45.99 22.12
CA THR A 328 77.02 45.42 21.84
C THR A 328 76.88 44.00 22.36
N ALA A 329 75.67 43.67 22.81
CA ALA A 329 75.23 42.33 23.12
C ALA A 329 73.86 42.07 22.49
N THR A 330 73.54 40.82 22.19
CA THR A 330 72.27 40.46 21.54
C THR A 330 71.52 39.39 22.32
N TYR A 331 70.19 39.44 22.27
CA TYR A 331 69.29 38.43 22.81
C TYR A 331 68.06 38.26 21.92
N THR A 332 67.72 37.02 21.57
CA THR A 332 66.54 36.67 20.78
C THR A 332 65.39 36.39 21.74
N LEU A 333 64.30 37.16 21.63
CA LEU A 333 63.11 36.98 22.45
C LEU A 333 62.53 35.57 22.27
N THR A 334 62.19 34.92 23.38
CA THR A 334 61.43 33.67 23.42
C THR A 334 59.98 33.93 23.79
N GLN A 335 59.08 32.97 23.54
CA GLN A 335 57.68 33.14 23.93
C GLN A 335 57.51 33.27 25.45
N GLU A 336 58.35 32.59 26.23
CA GLU A 336 58.36 32.73 27.70
C GLU A 336 58.69 34.17 28.14
N ASP A 337 59.52 34.90 27.38
CA ASP A 337 59.86 36.30 27.69
C ASP A 337 58.68 37.23 27.43
N VAL A 338 57.93 36.99 26.34
CA VAL A 338 56.70 37.72 26.01
C VAL A 338 55.62 37.44 27.05
N ASP A 339 55.42 36.17 27.41
CA ASP A 339 54.43 35.74 28.41
C ASP A 339 54.72 36.31 29.81
N ALA A 340 56.00 36.50 30.16
CA ALA A 340 56.43 37.15 31.39
C ALA A 340 56.32 38.69 31.36
N GLY A 341 56.08 39.31 30.20
CA GLY A 341 55.92 40.75 30.04
C GLY A 341 57.21 41.52 29.71
N GLY A 342 58.29 40.82 29.33
CA GLY A 342 59.54 41.40 28.84
C GLY A 342 60.79 41.04 29.65
N LEU A 343 61.80 41.91 29.60
CA LEU A 343 63.16 41.65 30.09
C LEU A 343 63.74 42.85 30.87
N SER A 344 64.74 42.59 31.70
CA SER A 344 65.56 43.57 32.39
C SER A 344 67.04 43.24 32.20
N ASN A 345 67.86 44.24 31.90
CA ASN A 345 69.28 44.02 31.67
C ASN A 345 70.14 45.12 32.29
N GLN A 346 71.22 44.74 32.98
CA GLN A 346 72.16 45.67 33.61
C GLN A 346 73.61 45.20 33.41
N ALA A 347 74.48 46.11 32.97
CA ALA A 347 75.90 45.84 32.76
C ALA A 347 76.79 46.67 33.68
N THR A 348 77.99 46.18 33.97
CA THR A 348 79.01 46.89 34.74
C THR A 348 80.26 47.09 33.88
N ALA A 349 80.62 48.33 33.59
CA ALA A 349 81.88 48.66 32.94
C ALA A 349 83.00 48.76 33.98
N GLU A 350 84.21 48.35 33.63
CA GLU A 350 85.40 48.56 34.45
C GLU A 350 86.58 49.09 33.61
N GLY A 351 87.53 49.75 34.26
CA GLY A 351 88.75 50.24 33.63
C GLY A 351 89.80 50.70 34.66
N THR A 352 91.06 50.75 34.25
CA THR A 352 92.20 51.09 35.10
C THR A 352 92.91 52.35 34.61
N ASP A 353 93.14 53.33 35.49
CA ASP A 353 93.90 54.54 35.13
C ASP A 353 95.40 54.28 34.93
N GLU A 354 96.12 55.29 34.44
CA GLU A 354 97.60 55.26 34.24
C GLU A 354 98.41 55.01 35.54
N ARG A 355 97.76 54.99 36.71
CA ARG A 355 98.37 54.76 38.02
C ARG A 355 97.98 53.40 38.63
N GLY A 356 97.17 52.60 37.92
CA GLY A 356 96.74 51.29 38.38
C GLY A 356 95.52 51.28 39.30
N ASN A 357 94.75 52.38 39.39
CA ASN A 357 93.49 52.37 40.15
C ASN A 357 92.35 51.83 39.28
N LEU A 358 91.56 50.90 39.81
CA LEU A 358 90.36 50.36 39.18
C LEU A 358 89.18 51.33 39.36
N PHE A 359 88.39 51.48 38.31
CA PHE A 359 87.09 52.12 38.28
C PHE A 359 86.07 51.13 37.76
N ASN A 360 84.87 51.19 38.31
CA ASN A 360 83.72 50.48 37.83
C ASN A 360 82.50 51.40 37.85
N ASP A 361 81.57 51.15 36.93
CA ASP A 361 80.31 51.87 36.86
C ASP A 361 79.19 50.94 36.35
N ILE A 362 77.97 51.16 36.84
CA ILE A 362 76.79 50.36 36.54
C ILE A 362 75.95 51.09 35.50
N SER A 363 75.53 50.37 34.47
CA SER A 363 74.80 50.95 33.35
C SER A 363 73.49 51.58 33.78
N SER A 364 73.26 52.79 33.28
CA SER A 364 71.99 53.53 33.36
C SER A 364 71.23 53.46 32.01
N ASP A 365 69.90 53.38 32.05
CA ASP A 365 69.04 53.39 30.86
C ASP A 365 68.88 54.80 30.24
N THR A 366 69.21 55.83 31.02
CA THR A 366 69.24 57.24 30.60
C THR A 366 70.59 57.89 30.90
N ALA A 367 70.85 59.05 30.31
CA ALA A 367 72.09 59.81 30.52
C ALA A 367 72.17 60.54 31.89
N ASN A 368 71.34 60.18 32.88
CA ASN A 368 71.21 60.91 34.16
C ASN A 368 71.83 60.17 35.37
N VAL A 369 72.64 59.13 35.16
CA VAL A 369 73.39 58.38 36.19
C VAL A 369 72.49 57.84 37.31
N ASP A 370 71.33 57.27 36.97
CA ASP A 370 70.36 56.77 37.94
C ASP A 370 70.48 55.25 38.23
N GLU A 371 71.45 54.59 37.59
CA GLU A 371 71.75 53.15 37.70
C GLU A 371 70.53 52.23 37.45
N ASN A 372 69.52 52.71 36.70
CA ASN A 372 68.37 51.88 36.35
C ASN A 372 68.72 50.83 35.29
N PRO A 373 68.25 49.58 35.44
CA PRO A 373 68.44 48.57 34.39
C PRO A 373 67.70 48.97 33.11
N THR A 374 68.25 48.61 31.97
CA THR A 374 67.58 48.75 30.68
C THR A 374 66.48 47.69 30.57
N THR A 375 65.22 48.11 30.65
CA THR A 375 64.07 47.19 30.55
C THR A 375 63.43 47.20 29.17
N VAL A 376 63.01 46.03 28.70
CA VAL A 376 62.07 45.89 27.57
C VAL A 376 60.73 45.48 28.18
N THR A 377 59.70 46.31 28.02
CA THR A 377 58.34 45.98 28.49
C THR A 377 57.49 45.55 27.29
N ILE A 378 56.89 44.37 27.38
CA ILE A 378 55.99 43.82 26.36
C ILE A 378 54.59 43.71 26.97
N PRO A 379 53.65 44.61 26.62
CA PRO A 379 52.28 44.54 27.16
C PRO A 379 51.59 43.24 26.74
N PRO A 380 50.98 42.49 27.69
CA PRO A 380 50.19 41.32 27.33
C PRO A 380 48.90 41.76 26.62
N ASN A 381 48.62 41.13 25.48
CA ASN A 381 47.40 41.28 24.70
C ASN A 381 46.80 39.88 24.46
N PRO A 382 46.18 39.27 25.49
CA PRO A 382 45.53 37.97 25.34
C PRO A 382 44.25 38.14 24.52
N ASP A 383 44.16 37.42 23.40
CA ASP A 383 42.99 37.40 22.54
C ASP A 383 42.95 36.09 21.76
N TYR A 384 41.78 35.65 21.35
CA TYR A 384 41.63 34.51 20.46
C TYR A 384 40.35 34.62 19.65
N ASP A 385 40.28 33.94 18.51
CA ASP A 385 39.06 33.75 17.76
C ASP A 385 38.46 32.38 18.05
N PHE A 386 37.13 32.30 18.05
CA PHE A 386 36.38 31.08 18.31
C PHE A 386 35.29 30.89 17.26
N ILE A 387 35.57 30.05 16.27
CA ILE A 387 34.68 29.77 15.15
C ILE A 387 33.97 28.45 15.38
N LYS A 388 32.68 28.42 15.09
CA LYS A 388 31.84 27.22 15.13
C LYS A 388 31.13 27.02 13.80
N GLN A 389 31.25 25.83 13.25
CA GLN A 389 30.57 25.42 12.03
C GLN A 389 29.76 24.17 12.31
N GLY A 390 28.58 24.05 11.69
CA GLY A 390 27.70 22.89 11.79
C GLY A 390 27.33 22.41 10.40
N GLU A 391 27.44 21.10 10.18
CA GLU A 391 27.06 20.45 8.93
C GLU A 391 26.07 19.32 9.24
N LEU A 392 24.96 19.27 8.51
CA LEU A 392 24.02 18.17 8.56
C LEU A 392 24.67 16.91 7.98
N GLU A 393 24.65 15.83 8.74
CA GLU A 393 24.96 14.48 8.28
C GLU A 393 23.65 13.79 7.88
N ASP A 394 23.29 13.93 6.60
CA ASP A 394 22.20 13.19 5.96
C ASP A 394 22.61 11.71 5.83
N LEU A 395 22.12 10.88 6.73
CA LEU A 395 22.53 9.48 6.87
C LEU A 395 21.87 8.58 5.82
N ASN A 396 20.71 8.99 5.30
CA ASN A 396 19.94 8.18 4.35
C ASN A 396 20.12 8.64 2.90
N GLY A 397 20.73 9.81 2.68
CA GLY A 397 21.06 10.38 1.37
C GLY A 397 19.85 10.92 0.60
N ASN A 398 18.74 11.24 1.28
CA ASN A 398 17.52 11.76 0.66
C ASN A 398 17.56 13.28 0.39
N GLY A 399 18.63 13.98 0.84
CA GLY A 399 18.78 15.42 0.71
C GLY A 399 17.84 16.23 1.61
N GLN A 400 17.31 15.62 2.65
CA GLN A 400 16.42 16.22 3.66
C GLN A 400 17.00 15.98 5.05
N ALA A 401 16.50 16.73 6.03
CA ALA A 401 16.84 16.48 7.43
C ALA A 401 15.75 15.60 8.05
N ASP A 402 16.15 14.51 8.69
CA ASP A 402 15.27 13.58 9.35
C ASP A 402 15.51 13.54 10.87
N ALA A 403 14.43 13.28 11.62
CA ALA A 403 14.52 13.21 13.08
C ALA A 403 15.46 12.06 13.48
N GLY A 404 16.47 12.37 14.29
CA GLY A 404 17.51 11.44 14.72
C GLY A 404 18.83 11.54 13.94
N GLU A 405 18.88 12.25 12.81
CA GLU A 405 20.13 12.59 12.13
C GLU A 405 20.99 13.57 12.94
N LEU A 406 22.27 13.70 12.57
CA LEU A 406 23.22 14.48 13.34
C LEU A 406 23.59 15.77 12.63
N ILE A 407 23.71 16.86 13.39
CA ILE A 407 24.54 18.01 13.02
C ILE A 407 25.90 17.81 13.67
N ASN A 408 26.94 17.67 12.83
CA ASN A 408 28.31 17.61 13.28
C ASN A 408 28.87 19.03 13.38
N TYR A 409 29.21 19.44 14.60
CA TYR A 409 29.85 20.71 14.89
C TYR A 409 31.36 20.58 14.95
N THR A 410 32.06 21.47 14.25
CA THR A 410 33.51 21.66 14.37
C THR A 410 33.78 23.01 15.03
N PHE A 411 34.65 22.99 16.03
CA PHE A 411 35.06 24.15 16.81
C PHE A 411 36.51 24.47 16.50
N THR A 412 36.78 25.70 16.06
CA THR A 412 38.13 26.19 15.77
C THR A 412 38.48 27.33 16.71
N ILE A 413 39.57 27.17 17.46
CA ILE A 413 40.13 28.22 18.32
C ILE A 413 41.49 28.62 17.76
N GLU A 414 41.70 29.92 17.56
CA GLU A 414 42.96 30.50 17.09
C GLU A 414 43.41 31.58 18.06
N ASN A 415 44.61 31.47 18.63
CA ASN A 415 45.16 32.52 19.48
C ASN A 415 45.63 33.70 18.61
N THR A 416 44.87 34.80 18.64
CA THR A 416 45.16 36.03 17.89
C THR A 416 45.91 37.06 18.74
N GLY A 417 46.18 36.73 20.01
CA GLY A 417 46.96 37.52 20.94
C GLY A 417 48.46 37.31 20.79
N ASN A 418 49.24 38.00 21.64
CA ASN A 418 50.71 37.87 21.65
C ASN A 418 51.26 36.98 22.78
N VAL A 419 50.39 36.46 23.65
CA VAL A 419 50.75 35.62 24.80
C VAL A 419 50.19 34.20 24.66
N THR A 420 50.86 33.22 25.25
CA THR A 420 50.38 31.84 25.33
C THR A 420 49.11 31.78 26.19
N LEU A 421 48.05 31.18 25.65
CA LEU A 421 46.82 30.86 26.38
C LEU A 421 46.90 29.45 26.93
N THR A 422 46.40 29.22 28.14
CA THR A 422 46.37 27.89 28.79
C THR A 422 44.97 27.53 29.25
N ASP A 423 44.73 26.24 29.53
CA ASP A 423 43.45 25.71 30.03
C ASP A 423 42.24 26.23 29.24
N VAL A 424 42.31 26.14 27.91
CA VAL A 424 41.22 26.60 27.04
C VAL A 424 40.08 25.58 27.08
N VAL A 425 39.05 25.89 27.85
CA VAL A 425 37.85 25.09 28.01
C VAL A 425 36.81 25.56 27.02
N VAL A 426 36.27 24.64 26.22
CA VAL A 426 35.11 24.88 25.34
C VAL A 426 33.90 24.15 25.87
N GLU A 427 32.79 24.88 25.97
CA GLU A 427 31.45 24.39 26.31
C GLU A 427 30.45 24.79 25.22
N ASP A 428 29.35 24.03 25.11
CA ASP A 428 28.34 24.23 24.07
C ASP A 428 26.93 23.92 24.60
N ASP A 429 25.97 24.75 24.21
CA ASP A 429 24.61 24.71 24.75
C ASP A 429 23.83 23.45 24.33
N LYS A 430 24.17 22.82 23.19
CA LYS A 430 23.41 21.70 22.63
C LYS A 430 24.16 20.37 22.65
N THR A 431 25.48 20.36 22.80
CA THR A 431 26.27 19.12 22.70
C THR A 431 27.53 19.14 23.57
N PRO A 432 27.97 18.00 24.13
CA PRO A 432 29.30 17.92 24.74
C PRO A 432 30.40 18.12 23.69
N VAL A 433 31.46 18.84 24.06
CA VAL A 433 32.61 19.11 23.19
C VAL A 433 33.75 18.11 23.46
N SER A 434 34.12 17.34 22.44
CA SER A 434 35.30 16.47 22.44
C SER A 434 36.54 17.25 22.01
N GLY A 435 37.69 16.97 22.64
CA GLY A 435 38.95 17.66 22.38
C GLY A 435 39.25 18.85 23.31
N SER A 436 38.30 19.21 24.18
CA SER A 436 38.43 20.18 25.27
C SER A 436 38.79 19.49 26.60
N PRO A 437 39.60 20.10 27.50
CA PRO A 437 40.28 21.38 27.34
C PRO A 437 41.56 21.30 26.50
N ILE A 438 41.94 22.40 25.86
CA ILE A 438 43.25 22.57 25.21
C ILE A 438 44.25 23.05 26.26
N ALA A 439 45.30 22.25 26.50
CA ALA A 439 46.25 22.52 27.57
C ALA A 439 47.01 23.86 27.39
N SER A 440 47.42 24.16 26.16
CA SER A 440 48.18 25.36 25.80
C SER A 440 47.94 25.69 24.33
N LEU A 441 47.90 26.98 24.00
CA LEU A 441 47.76 27.51 22.65
C LEU A 441 48.68 28.73 22.51
N GLY A 442 49.81 28.58 21.82
CA GLY A 442 50.75 29.66 21.56
C GLY A 442 50.18 30.72 20.62
N PRO A 443 50.79 31.92 20.53
CA PRO A 443 50.39 32.93 19.54
C PRO A 443 50.38 32.38 18.11
N ASP A 444 49.39 32.78 17.32
CA ASP A 444 49.14 32.31 15.95
C ASP A 444 48.89 30.79 15.83
N GLU A 445 48.76 30.06 16.94
CA GLU A 445 48.39 28.64 16.94
C GLU A 445 46.88 28.47 16.83
N SER A 446 46.45 27.55 15.98
CA SER A 446 45.03 27.18 15.83
C SER A 446 44.79 25.70 16.10
N ARG A 447 43.64 25.39 16.71
CA ARG A 447 43.13 24.02 16.92
C ARG A 447 41.72 23.92 16.36
N SER A 448 41.52 22.97 15.44
CA SER A 448 40.25 22.72 14.73
C SER A 448 39.77 21.27 14.83
N ASP A 449 40.36 20.48 15.74
CA ASP A 449 40.03 19.08 16.00
C ASP A 449 38.99 18.89 17.11
N LEU A 450 38.41 19.98 17.60
CA LEU A 450 37.34 19.95 18.60
C LEU A 450 36.00 19.74 17.91
N THR A 451 35.21 18.79 18.41
CA THR A 451 33.97 18.35 17.75
C THR A 451 32.82 18.17 18.74
N GLY A 452 31.59 18.37 18.27
CA GLY A 452 30.35 18.04 18.98
C GLY A 452 29.30 17.53 17.99
N ALA A 453 28.28 16.82 18.48
CA ALA A 453 27.21 16.30 17.64
C ALA A 453 25.83 16.52 18.28
N TYR A 454 24.87 17.03 17.52
CA TYR A 454 23.49 17.25 17.96
C TYR A 454 22.53 16.40 17.15
N ALA A 455 21.73 15.57 17.82
CA ALA A 455 20.67 14.80 17.18
C ALA A 455 19.45 15.69 16.94
N ILE A 456 19.06 15.81 15.67
CA ILE A 456 17.95 16.65 15.21
C ILE A 456 16.63 16.05 15.71
N THR A 457 15.73 16.91 16.18
CA THR A 457 14.38 16.52 16.61
C THR A 457 13.35 16.91 15.56
N GLN A 458 12.16 16.28 15.58
CA GLN A 458 11.07 16.69 14.69
C GLN A 458 10.69 18.17 14.88
N GLU A 459 10.76 18.68 16.09
CA GLU A 459 10.48 20.10 16.36
C GLU A 459 11.49 21.03 15.67
N ASP A 460 12.74 20.59 15.49
CA ASP A 460 13.75 21.36 14.76
C ASP A 460 13.46 21.41 13.25
N ILE A 461 12.96 20.30 12.69
CA ILE A 461 12.54 20.20 11.28
C ILE A 461 11.28 21.03 11.04
N ASP A 462 10.28 20.92 11.93
CA ASP A 462 9.05 21.72 11.89
C ASP A 462 9.34 23.23 11.99
N ARG A 463 10.38 23.62 12.74
CA ARG A 463 10.88 25.00 12.81
C ARG A 463 11.72 25.40 11.59
N GLY A 464 12.32 24.43 10.90
CA GLY A 464 13.17 24.61 9.73
C GLY A 464 14.63 24.99 10.02
N TYR A 465 15.07 25.00 11.29
CA TYR A 465 16.46 25.29 11.63
C TYR A 465 16.85 24.90 13.06
N VAL A 466 18.16 24.74 13.28
CA VAL A 466 18.82 24.67 14.59
C VAL A 466 19.79 25.84 14.75
N GLU A 467 19.59 26.65 15.78
CA GLU A 467 20.56 27.65 16.26
C GLU A 467 21.40 27.06 17.39
N ASN A 468 22.73 27.18 17.31
CA ASN A 468 23.61 26.70 18.37
C ASN A 468 24.74 27.69 18.66
N LEU A 469 25.01 27.98 19.93
CA LEU A 469 26.06 28.89 20.39
C LEU A 469 27.00 28.15 21.36
N GLY A 470 28.31 28.34 21.20
CA GLY A 470 29.32 27.81 22.11
C GLY A 470 29.99 28.93 22.91
N GLU A 471 30.61 28.57 24.03
CA GLU A 471 31.42 29.46 24.87
C GLU A 471 32.79 28.83 25.10
N ALA A 472 33.85 29.63 25.04
CA ALA A 472 35.19 29.22 25.39
C ALA A 472 35.73 30.14 26.48
N THR A 473 36.53 29.58 27.38
CA THR A 473 37.26 30.30 28.42
C THR A 473 38.71 29.84 28.39
N ALA A 474 39.63 30.79 28.24
CA ALA A 474 41.07 30.55 28.28
C ALA A 474 41.72 31.31 29.44
N LYS A 475 42.90 30.87 29.88
CA LYS A 475 43.72 31.57 30.88
C LYS A 475 44.89 32.30 30.23
N ASP A 476 45.07 33.59 30.53
CA ASP A 476 46.30 34.34 30.21
C ASP A 476 47.49 33.89 31.10
N PRO A 477 48.74 34.29 30.81
CA PRO A 477 49.89 33.91 31.63
C PRO A 477 49.83 34.40 33.09
N GLN A 478 48.97 35.37 33.40
CA GLN A 478 48.72 35.87 34.76
C GLN A 478 47.58 35.10 35.47
N GLY A 479 46.95 34.15 34.78
CA GLY A 479 45.86 33.30 35.28
C GLY A 479 44.47 33.92 35.22
N ASN A 480 44.28 35.05 34.52
CA ASN A 480 42.98 35.67 34.33
C ASN A 480 42.19 34.97 33.21
N ASP A 481 40.86 34.97 33.33
CA ASP A 481 39.96 34.44 32.31
C ASP A 481 39.84 35.38 31.11
N VAL A 482 39.84 34.77 29.93
CA VAL A 482 39.58 35.38 28.64
C VAL A 482 38.42 34.61 28.03
N ASP A 483 37.21 35.15 28.17
CA ASP A 483 35.98 34.51 27.69
C ASP A 483 35.63 34.94 26.27
N ARG A 484 35.09 34.01 25.48
CA ARG A 484 34.60 34.30 24.13
C ARG A 484 33.43 33.40 23.75
N LEU A 485 32.39 34.04 23.21
CA LEU A 485 31.32 33.33 22.52
C LEU A 485 31.76 32.97 21.11
N SER A 486 31.32 31.82 20.64
CA SER A 486 31.55 31.39 19.27
C SER A 486 30.92 32.35 18.27
N ARG A 487 31.40 32.31 17.03
CA ARG A 487 30.77 32.90 15.86
C ARG A 487 30.73 31.91 14.70
N ALA A 488 29.79 32.10 13.77
CA ALA A 488 29.90 31.49 12.45
C ALA A 488 31.11 32.05 11.69
N LEU A 489 31.60 31.35 10.66
CA LEU A 489 32.82 31.70 9.91
C LEU A 489 32.86 33.16 9.42
N GLU A 490 31.70 33.69 9.00
CA GLU A 490 31.53 35.08 8.51
C GLU A 490 30.74 35.97 9.50
N GLY A 491 30.48 35.48 10.71
CA GLY A 491 29.75 36.20 11.76
C GLY A 491 30.66 36.98 12.70
N VAL A 492 30.06 37.67 13.66
CA VAL A 492 30.76 38.30 14.80
C VAL A 492 30.59 37.46 16.08
N PRO A 493 31.49 37.58 17.07
CA PRO A 493 31.34 36.87 18.35
C PRO A 493 29.96 37.05 18.97
N GLY A 494 29.30 35.93 19.28
CA GLY A 494 27.93 35.89 19.81
C GLY A 494 26.84 35.60 18.78
N ASP A 495 27.14 35.63 17.48
CA ASP A 495 26.20 35.18 16.45
C ASP A 495 26.08 33.64 16.49
N PRO A 496 24.88 33.06 16.65
CA PRO A 496 24.71 31.62 16.69
C PRO A 496 25.03 31.00 15.32
N THR A 497 25.57 29.78 15.35
CA THR A 497 25.66 28.95 14.15
C THR A 497 24.27 28.43 13.82
N VAL A 498 23.74 28.81 12.65
CA VAL A 498 22.42 28.38 12.18
C VAL A 498 22.59 27.32 11.11
N VAL A 499 21.98 26.15 11.33
CA VAL A 499 21.82 25.11 10.30
C VAL A 499 20.36 25.09 9.91
N SER A 500 20.06 25.42 8.66
CA SER A 500 18.70 25.45 8.13
C SER A 500 18.35 24.15 7.39
N PHE A 501 17.07 23.79 7.45
CA PHE A 501 16.48 22.68 6.73
C PHE A 501 15.42 23.23 5.78
N GLU A 502 15.16 22.54 4.68
CA GLU A 502 14.06 22.89 3.77
C GLU A 502 12.77 22.18 4.24
N PRO A 503 11.74 22.91 4.69
CA PRO A 503 10.45 22.31 5.00
C PRO A 503 9.76 21.88 3.70
N LYS A 504 9.33 20.63 3.63
CA LYS A 504 8.62 20.02 2.50
C LYS A 504 7.34 19.36 3.03
N PRO A 505 6.27 20.14 3.29
CA PRO A 505 4.99 19.56 3.66
C PRO A 505 4.37 18.84 2.46
N GLY A 506 3.68 17.73 2.71
CA GLY A 506 2.96 16.96 1.71
C GLY A 506 1.88 16.13 2.41
N ILE A 507 0.71 16.05 1.78
CA ILE A 507 -0.42 15.24 2.21
C ILE A 507 -0.97 14.53 0.99
N GLU A 508 -1.42 13.30 1.19
CA GLU A 508 -1.97 12.42 0.16
C GLU A 508 -3.23 11.74 0.74
N VAL A 509 -4.26 11.49 -0.07
CA VAL A 509 -5.46 10.74 0.35
C VAL A 509 -5.95 9.75 -0.70
N ASP A 510 -6.05 8.46 -0.33
CA ASP A 510 -6.79 7.47 -1.12
C ASP A 510 -8.25 7.44 -0.66
N LEU A 511 -9.18 7.30 -1.62
CA LEU A 511 -10.59 7.07 -1.35
C LEU A 511 -10.97 5.63 -1.72
N ILE A 512 -11.48 4.88 -0.74
CA ILE A 512 -11.90 3.49 -0.91
C ILE A 512 -13.40 3.39 -0.69
N ASP A 513 -14.10 2.70 -1.58
CA ASP A 513 -15.55 2.54 -1.54
C ASP A 513 -16.00 1.07 -1.39
N GLU A 514 -17.12 0.85 -0.72
CA GLU A 514 -17.74 -0.47 -0.61
C GLU A 514 -19.27 -0.34 -0.48
N TRP A 515 -20.01 -0.88 -1.44
CA TRP A 515 -21.48 -0.96 -1.37
C TRP A 515 -21.93 -2.20 -0.59
N THR A 516 -23.06 -2.09 0.11
CA THR A 516 -23.59 -3.17 0.98
C THR A 516 -24.94 -3.70 0.50
N ASP A 517 -25.00 -4.98 0.13
CA ASP A 517 -26.27 -5.71 -0.06
C ASP A 517 -26.88 -6.09 1.30
N THR A 518 -27.87 -5.32 1.75
CA THR A 518 -28.50 -5.53 3.05
C THR A 518 -29.56 -6.63 3.00
N ASN A 519 -30.13 -6.89 1.83
CA ASN A 519 -31.25 -7.82 1.66
C ASN A 519 -30.83 -9.22 1.13
N GLY A 520 -29.59 -9.35 0.66
CA GLY A 520 -28.96 -10.60 0.25
C GLY A 520 -29.38 -11.09 -1.14
N ASN A 521 -29.90 -10.21 -2.02
CA ASN A 521 -30.32 -10.59 -3.37
C ASN A 521 -29.16 -10.60 -4.40
N GLY A 522 -27.96 -10.17 -4.00
CA GLY A 522 -26.75 -10.11 -4.82
C GLY A 522 -26.59 -8.81 -5.62
N TYR A 523 -27.41 -7.80 -5.38
CA TYR A 523 -27.42 -6.53 -6.10
C TYR A 523 -27.56 -5.34 -5.15
N PRO A 524 -27.01 -4.16 -5.47
CA PRO A 524 -27.28 -2.95 -4.72
C PRO A 524 -28.69 -2.44 -5.03
N ASP A 525 -29.40 -2.04 -3.98
CA ASP A 525 -30.77 -1.53 -4.04
C ASP A 525 -30.91 -0.11 -3.48
N VAL A 526 -32.02 0.53 -3.82
CA VAL A 526 -32.35 1.89 -3.34
C VAL A 526 -32.42 1.90 -1.81
N GLY A 527 -31.69 2.83 -1.21
CA GLY A 527 -31.62 2.97 0.25
C GLY A 527 -30.45 2.23 0.89
N GLU A 528 -29.71 1.41 0.14
CA GLU A 528 -28.49 0.76 0.65
C GLU A 528 -27.28 1.70 0.60
N PRO A 529 -26.33 1.58 1.54
CA PRO A 529 -25.18 2.48 1.61
C PRO A 529 -24.01 2.02 0.74
N VAL A 530 -23.28 2.99 0.20
CA VAL A 530 -21.86 2.88 -0.16
C VAL A 530 -21.06 3.52 0.95
N THR A 531 -20.17 2.76 1.58
CA THR A 531 -19.29 3.24 2.64
C THR A 531 -17.99 3.71 2.01
N TYR A 532 -17.57 4.92 2.36
CA TYR A 532 -16.29 5.51 1.96
C TYR A 532 -15.34 5.52 3.15
N SER A 533 -14.13 5.00 2.94
CA SER A 533 -13.01 5.04 3.88
C SER A 533 -11.87 5.83 3.25
N PHE A 534 -11.16 6.60 4.07
CA PHE A 534 -10.07 7.46 3.60
C PHE A 534 -8.75 6.92 4.16
N VAL A 535 -7.74 6.82 3.31
CA VAL A 535 -6.35 6.54 3.73
C VAL A 535 -5.54 7.80 3.53
N ILE A 536 -5.21 8.50 4.61
CA ILE A 536 -4.47 9.77 4.55
C ILE A 536 -3.02 9.52 4.92
N ARG A 537 -2.07 10.09 4.16
CA ARG A 537 -0.63 10.00 4.42
C ARG A 537 0.01 11.37 4.55
N ASN A 538 0.96 11.52 5.47
CA ASN A 538 1.85 12.66 5.49
C ASN A 538 3.13 12.29 4.74
N THR A 539 3.19 12.66 3.47
CA THR A 539 4.31 12.38 2.56
C THR A 539 5.47 13.37 2.73
N GLY A 540 5.25 14.45 3.49
CA GLY A 540 6.25 15.47 3.79
C GLY A 540 7.20 15.14 4.94
N ASN A 541 8.10 16.08 5.25
CA ASN A 541 9.08 15.97 6.35
C ASN A 541 8.71 16.78 7.61
N VAL A 542 7.57 17.46 7.61
CA VAL A 542 7.07 18.24 8.75
C VAL A 542 5.79 17.66 9.33
N THR A 543 5.55 17.88 10.62
CA THR A 543 4.30 17.52 11.28
C THR A 543 3.15 18.36 10.72
N LEU A 544 2.05 17.74 10.31
CA LEU A 544 0.84 18.44 9.86
C LEU A 544 -0.18 18.53 11.00
N ASP A 545 -0.94 19.62 11.03
CA ASP A 545 -2.00 19.88 12.00
C ASP A 545 -3.36 20.08 11.30
N ASN A 546 -4.44 19.91 12.07
CA ASN A 546 -5.82 20.17 11.64
C ASN A 546 -6.24 19.48 10.32
N ILE A 547 -5.96 18.18 10.23
CA ILE A 547 -6.33 17.37 9.07
C ILE A 547 -7.83 17.08 9.13
N VAL A 548 -8.55 17.44 8.07
CA VAL A 548 -10.00 17.26 7.94
C VAL A 548 -10.34 16.86 6.50
N ILE A 549 -11.33 15.98 6.33
CA ILE A 549 -11.97 15.84 5.02
C ILE A 549 -12.79 17.10 4.77
N ALA A 550 -12.43 17.85 3.73
CA ALA A 550 -13.05 19.12 3.38
C ALA A 550 -14.30 18.94 2.52
N SER A 551 -14.28 17.94 1.62
CA SER A 551 -15.40 17.61 0.74
C SER A 551 -15.46 16.12 0.43
N LEU A 552 -16.66 15.64 0.09
CA LEU A 552 -16.90 14.40 -0.63
C LEU A 552 -18.08 14.65 -1.58
N GLU A 553 -17.84 14.52 -2.87
CA GLU A 553 -18.81 14.73 -3.93
C GLU A 553 -19.05 13.43 -4.68
N VAL A 554 -20.33 13.06 -4.85
CA VAL A 554 -20.74 11.85 -5.57
C VAL A 554 -21.55 12.24 -6.79
N THR A 555 -21.20 11.68 -7.95
CA THR A 555 -21.87 11.92 -9.24
C THR A 555 -22.28 10.59 -9.87
N ALA A 556 -23.56 10.43 -10.22
CA ALA A 556 -23.98 9.28 -11.02
C ALA A 556 -23.33 9.29 -12.41
N ASN A 557 -22.93 8.13 -12.95
CA ASN A 557 -22.18 8.01 -14.22
C ASN A 557 -22.82 8.71 -15.43
N SER A 558 -24.15 8.87 -15.44
CA SER A 558 -24.90 9.53 -16.51
C SER A 558 -25.29 10.98 -16.19
N SER A 559 -24.84 11.52 -15.05
CA SER A 559 -25.15 12.86 -14.54
C SER A 559 -23.95 13.79 -14.61
N GLN A 560 -24.21 15.09 -14.77
CA GLN A 560 -23.20 16.15 -14.61
C GLN A 560 -23.34 16.89 -13.28
N THR A 561 -24.27 16.46 -12.42
CA THR A 561 -24.54 17.12 -11.14
C THR A 561 -23.96 16.29 -10.01
N SER A 562 -22.93 16.82 -9.36
CA SER A 562 -22.37 16.26 -8.13
C SER A 562 -23.30 16.52 -6.94
N ILE A 563 -23.37 15.55 -6.04
CA ILE A 563 -24.13 15.60 -4.79
C ILE A 563 -23.13 15.62 -3.64
N PRO A 564 -23.12 16.67 -2.79
CA PRO A 564 -22.25 16.71 -1.62
C PRO A 564 -22.73 15.72 -0.56
N VAL A 565 -21.81 14.90 -0.05
CA VAL A 565 -22.06 13.93 1.03
C VAL A 565 -21.73 14.58 2.37
N ALA A 566 -22.52 14.28 3.40
CA ALA A 566 -22.25 14.77 4.75
C ALA A 566 -20.99 14.11 5.31
N LEU A 567 -20.05 14.94 5.80
CA LEU A 567 -18.77 14.49 6.32
C LEU A 567 -18.79 14.33 7.86
N PRO A 568 -17.92 13.46 8.40
CA PRO A 568 -17.71 13.39 9.83
C PRO A 568 -17.05 14.69 10.34
N GLY A 569 -17.54 15.24 11.46
CA GLY A 569 -16.97 16.44 12.09
C GLY A 569 -15.69 16.20 12.89
N THR A 570 -14.99 15.10 12.62
CA THR A 570 -13.74 14.70 13.27
C THR A 570 -12.55 15.34 12.57
N SER A 571 -11.45 15.55 13.31
CA SER A 571 -10.19 16.03 12.76
C SER A 571 -9.02 15.35 13.45
N LEU A 572 -7.88 15.25 12.76
CA LEU A 572 -6.61 14.89 13.37
C LEU A 572 -5.86 16.18 13.72
N SER A 573 -5.52 16.34 15.00
CA SER A 573 -4.89 17.57 15.47
C SER A 573 -3.39 17.64 15.18
N SER A 574 -2.74 16.50 14.94
CA SER A 574 -1.31 16.38 14.68
C SER A 574 -1.04 15.07 13.95
N PHE A 575 -0.21 15.11 12.92
CA PHE A 575 0.09 13.98 12.05
C PHE A 575 1.56 14.02 11.62
N ALA A 576 2.34 13.12 12.20
CA ALA A 576 3.79 13.09 12.03
C ALA A 576 4.20 12.70 10.59
N PRO A 577 5.38 13.14 10.12
CA PRO A 577 5.96 12.69 8.85
C PRO A 577 5.97 11.17 8.69
N GLY A 578 5.63 10.69 7.50
CA GLY A 578 5.51 9.25 7.19
C GLY A 578 4.37 8.54 7.93
N GLY A 579 3.50 9.29 8.62
CA GLY A 579 2.29 8.75 9.24
C GLY A 579 1.25 8.36 8.18
N GLU A 580 0.47 7.32 8.48
CA GLU A 580 -0.70 6.89 7.72
C GLU A 580 -1.89 6.73 8.68
N ASP A 581 -3.05 7.27 8.32
CA ASP A 581 -4.32 7.01 9.01
C ASP A 581 -5.31 6.34 8.07
N THR A 582 -5.80 5.18 8.48
CA THR A 582 -6.78 4.38 7.72
C THR A 582 -8.10 4.19 8.49
N THR A 583 -8.29 4.88 9.62
CA THR A 583 -9.36 4.54 10.57
C THR A 583 -10.16 5.71 11.12
N THR A 584 -9.66 6.94 11.03
CA THR A 584 -10.32 8.08 11.68
C THR A 584 -11.53 8.57 10.87
N PHE A 585 -11.45 8.47 9.54
CA PHE A 585 -12.44 9.04 8.64
C PHE A 585 -13.18 7.93 7.90
N THR A 586 -14.49 7.89 8.10
CA THR A 586 -15.43 7.05 7.34
C THR A 586 -16.74 7.81 7.19
N THR A 587 -17.39 7.69 6.03
CA THR A 587 -18.76 8.18 5.82
C THR A 587 -19.52 7.25 4.88
N SER A 588 -20.80 7.51 4.64
CA SER A 588 -21.60 6.69 3.73
C SER A 588 -22.53 7.53 2.87
N TYR A 589 -22.68 7.15 1.62
CA TYR A 589 -23.68 7.66 0.68
C TYR A 589 -24.83 6.65 0.53
N THR A 590 -26.08 7.10 0.58
CA THR A 590 -27.25 6.23 0.39
C THR A 590 -27.66 6.23 -1.07
N LEU A 591 -27.67 5.06 -1.70
CA LEU A 591 -28.01 4.89 -3.12
C LEU A 591 -29.45 5.31 -3.43
N THR A 592 -29.61 6.00 -4.56
CA THR A 592 -30.90 6.35 -5.17
C THR A 592 -31.14 5.50 -6.42
N GLN A 593 -32.38 5.46 -6.91
CA GLN A 593 -32.70 4.73 -8.15
C GLN A 593 -31.93 5.27 -9.35
N ALA A 594 -31.68 6.58 -9.40
CA ALA A 594 -30.94 7.20 -10.50
C ALA A 594 -29.47 6.74 -10.56
N ASP A 595 -28.86 6.48 -9.40
CA ASP A 595 -27.49 5.98 -9.30
C ASP A 595 -27.38 4.56 -9.86
N ILE A 596 -28.32 3.70 -9.45
CA ILE A 596 -28.40 2.31 -9.93
C ILE A 596 -28.68 2.31 -11.43
N ASP A 597 -29.65 3.08 -11.91
CA ASP A 597 -29.98 3.15 -13.34
C ASP A 597 -28.82 3.68 -14.19
N ALA A 598 -27.97 4.55 -13.64
CA ALA A 598 -26.76 5.04 -14.30
C ALA A 598 -25.64 3.99 -14.42
N GLY A 599 -25.74 2.86 -13.70
CA GLY A 599 -24.74 1.78 -13.70
C GLY A 599 -23.54 2.02 -12.78
N GLY A 600 -23.60 3.07 -11.97
CA GLY A 600 -22.55 3.39 -11.04
C GLY A 600 -22.53 4.86 -10.66
N ILE A 601 -21.75 5.14 -9.63
CA ILE A 601 -21.43 6.48 -9.16
C ILE A 601 -19.92 6.67 -9.24
N VAL A 602 -19.49 7.92 -9.25
CA VAL A 602 -18.09 8.32 -9.13
C VAL A 602 -18.00 9.27 -7.96
N ALA A 603 -17.00 9.06 -7.10
CA ALA A 603 -16.76 9.89 -5.93
C ALA A 603 -15.40 10.58 -6.03
N THR A 604 -15.34 11.81 -5.55
CA THR A 604 -14.09 12.54 -5.34
C THR A 604 -14.16 13.21 -4.00
N ALA A 605 -13.11 13.10 -3.21
CA ALA A 605 -12.97 13.80 -1.95
C ALA A 605 -11.83 14.80 -1.98
N SER A 606 -11.80 15.67 -0.99
CA SER A 606 -10.63 16.51 -0.74
C SER A 606 -10.30 16.52 0.74
N VAL A 607 -9.02 16.55 1.05
CA VAL A 607 -8.50 16.69 2.42
C VAL A 607 -7.83 18.06 2.56
N ASP A 608 -8.05 18.72 3.70
CA ASP A 608 -7.34 19.94 4.08
C ASP A 608 -6.44 19.65 5.28
N ALA A 609 -5.24 20.25 5.30
CA ALA A 609 -4.30 20.21 6.42
C ALA A 609 -3.55 21.54 6.58
N MET A 610 -2.74 21.65 7.64
CA MET A 610 -1.94 22.84 7.95
C MET A 610 -0.51 22.46 8.31
N ALA A 611 0.48 23.06 7.67
CA ALA A 611 1.89 22.94 8.08
C ALA A 611 2.22 23.80 9.32
N PRO A 612 3.35 23.56 10.02
CA PRO A 612 3.70 24.26 11.27
C PRO A 612 3.82 25.80 11.14
N ASN A 613 4.11 26.29 9.94
CA ASN A 613 4.18 27.72 9.61
C ASN A 613 2.81 28.35 9.24
N SER A 614 1.70 27.64 9.51
CA SER A 614 0.34 28.03 9.10
C SER A 614 0.14 28.14 7.58
N THR A 615 0.92 27.40 6.80
CA THR A 615 0.68 27.20 5.38
C THR A 615 -0.41 26.13 5.19
N PRO A 616 -1.56 26.47 4.57
CA PRO A 616 -2.59 25.48 4.27
C PRO A 616 -2.12 24.52 3.18
N LEU A 617 -2.49 23.26 3.32
CA LEU A 617 -2.38 22.23 2.29
C LEU A 617 -3.78 21.71 2.00
N ALA A 618 -3.98 21.33 0.74
CA ALA A 618 -5.15 20.61 0.30
C ALA A 618 -4.68 19.59 -0.72
N ASP A 619 -5.44 18.52 -0.84
CA ASP A 619 -5.17 17.41 -1.74
C ASP A 619 -6.49 16.77 -2.16
N ILE A 620 -6.54 16.23 -3.37
CA ILE A 620 -7.70 15.56 -3.95
C ILE A 620 -7.50 14.05 -3.85
N SER A 621 -8.59 13.32 -3.66
CA SER A 621 -8.47 11.87 -3.48
C SER A 621 -8.11 11.13 -4.75
N ASP A 622 -7.24 10.14 -4.59
CA ASP A 622 -6.97 9.12 -5.59
C ASP A 622 -7.91 7.91 -5.49
N ASP A 623 -8.09 7.22 -6.62
CA ASP A 623 -8.60 5.86 -6.68
C ASP A 623 -7.43 4.87 -6.79
N PRO A 624 -7.10 4.14 -5.72
CA PRO A 624 -5.93 3.26 -5.70
C PRO A 624 -6.02 2.07 -6.68
N ASP A 625 -7.20 1.81 -7.28
CA ASP A 625 -7.40 0.76 -8.26
C ASP A 625 -7.34 1.26 -9.73
N GLU A 626 -7.27 2.58 -9.97
CA GLU A 626 -7.10 3.16 -11.29
C GLU A 626 -5.61 3.21 -11.70
N MET A 627 -5.33 3.17 -13.00
CA MET A 627 -3.94 3.17 -13.52
C MET A 627 -3.64 4.38 -14.41
N ALA A 628 -4.62 5.25 -14.63
CA ALA A 628 -4.45 6.45 -15.45
C ALA A 628 -3.57 7.48 -14.75
N ASP A 629 -3.55 7.44 -13.42
CA ASP A 629 -2.79 8.25 -12.46
C ASP A 629 -2.84 9.73 -12.83
N VAL A 630 -4.06 10.30 -12.90
CA VAL A 630 -4.27 11.66 -13.38
C VAL A 630 -4.03 12.70 -12.29
N ASP A 631 -2.91 13.40 -12.36
CA ASP A 631 -2.55 14.56 -11.52
C ASP A 631 -3.21 15.86 -12.08
N VAL A 632 -4.29 16.31 -11.43
CA VAL A 632 -5.12 17.46 -11.83
C VAL A 632 -4.56 18.78 -11.31
N GLU A 633 -4.00 18.82 -10.10
CA GLU A 633 -3.42 19.99 -9.44
C GLU A 633 -1.97 20.26 -9.83
N GLY A 634 -1.28 19.26 -10.36
CA GLY A 634 0.13 19.30 -10.72
C GLY A 634 1.07 19.22 -9.53
N ASP A 635 0.67 18.59 -8.43
CA ASP A 635 1.49 18.45 -7.22
C ASP A 635 2.35 17.17 -7.22
N GLY A 636 2.11 16.29 -8.19
CA GLY A 636 2.87 15.07 -8.44
C GLY A 636 2.19 13.80 -7.96
N GLU A 637 1.05 13.89 -7.28
CA GLU A 637 0.24 12.75 -6.87
C GLU A 637 -0.96 12.55 -7.82
N PRO A 638 -1.52 11.32 -7.92
CA PRO A 638 -2.71 11.07 -8.71
C PRO A 638 -4.02 11.52 -8.03
N ASP A 639 -4.99 12.01 -8.79
CA ASP A 639 -6.27 12.54 -8.32
C ASP A 639 -7.47 11.84 -8.98
N ASP A 640 -7.36 10.52 -9.20
CA ASP A 640 -8.37 9.81 -9.98
C ASP A 640 -9.71 9.67 -9.22
N PRO A 641 -10.84 10.06 -9.84
CA PRO A 641 -12.15 9.88 -9.21
C PRO A 641 -12.52 8.40 -9.05
N THR A 642 -12.84 7.97 -7.83
CA THR A 642 -13.21 6.58 -7.48
C THR A 642 -14.56 6.17 -8.08
N PRO A 643 -14.60 5.30 -9.10
CA PRO A 643 -15.84 4.77 -9.64
C PRO A 643 -16.33 3.60 -8.79
N THR A 644 -17.61 3.62 -8.44
CA THR A 644 -18.34 2.50 -7.83
C THR A 644 -19.26 1.86 -8.89
N PRO A 645 -18.85 0.76 -9.56
CA PRO A 645 -19.73 0.07 -10.50
C PRO A 645 -20.89 -0.60 -9.75
N LEU A 646 -22.12 -0.34 -10.18
CA LEU A 646 -23.32 -0.95 -9.59
C LEU A 646 -23.90 -1.97 -10.57
N PRO A 647 -23.93 -3.28 -10.24
CA PRO A 647 -24.40 -4.29 -11.17
C PRO A 647 -25.90 -4.14 -11.49
N HIS A 648 -26.24 -4.31 -12.76
CA HIS A 648 -27.61 -4.23 -13.27
C HIS A 648 -28.27 -5.61 -13.34
N ASN A 649 -29.54 -5.66 -12.96
CA ASN A 649 -30.43 -6.78 -13.15
C ASN A 649 -31.82 -6.28 -13.54
N GLY A 650 -32.09 -6.21 -14.84
CA GLY A 650 -33.45 -6.00 -15.35
C GLY A 650 -34.23 -7.30 -15.27
N SER A 651 -35.26 -7.36 -14.42
CA SER A 651 -36.11 -8.55 -14.27
C SER A 651 -37.57 -8.17 -14.19
N LEU A 652 -38.42 -8.99 -14.80
CA LEU A 652 -39.87 -8.83 -14.75
C LEU A 652 -40.51 -10.15 -14.32
N ALA A 653 -41.50 -10.07 -13.46
CA ALA A 653 -42.43 -11.13 -13.14
C ALA A 653 -43.84 -10.76 -13.64
N ILE A 654 -44.60 -11.75 -14.10
CA ILE A 654 -45.99 -11.55 -14.52
C ILE A 654 -46.89 -12.59 -13.86
N GLU A 655 -48.02 -12.13 -13.31
CA GLU A 655 -49.14 -12.97 -12.90
C GLU A 655 -50.30 -12.72 -13.87
N LYS A 656 -50.99 -13.79 -14.27
CA LYS A 656 -52.09 -13.71 -15.23
C LYS A 656 -53.33 -14.40 -14.67
N THR A 657 -54.47 -13.73 -14.75
CA THR A 657 -55.78 -14.29 -14.41
C THR A 657 -56.79 -13.99 -15.51
N GLY A 658 -57.84 -14.80 -15.60
CA GLY A 658 -58.94 -14.58 -16.53
C GLY A 658 -60.28 -14.81 -15.85
N GLU A 659 -61.25 -13.96 -16.18
CA GLU A 659 -62.61 -14.04 -15.64
C GLU A 659 -63.62 -14.02 -16.80
N PHE A 660 -64.47 -15.03 -16.87
CA PHE A 660 -65.57 -15.06 -17.83
C PHE A 660 -66.66 -14.07 -17.39
N GLN A 661 -67.05 -13.18 -18.29
CA GLN A 661 -68.11 -12.21 -18.12
C GLN A 661 -69.23 -12.47 -19.14
N GLY A 662 -70.25 -13.17 -18.66
CA GLY A 662 -71.52 -13.40 -19.36
C GLY A 662 -72.70 -13.27 -18.39
N ALA A 663 -73.92 -13.53 -18.85
CA ALA A 663 -75.09 -13.49 -17.99
C ALA A 663 -75.06 -14.60 -16.92
N GLU A 664 -75.32 -14.26 -15.66
CA GLU A 664 -75.29 -15.22 -14.55
C GLU A 664 -76.24 -16.41 -14.78
N GLY A 665 -75.73 -17.62 -14.54
CA GLY A 665 -76.50 -18.86 -14.61
C GLY A 665 -76.84 -19.33 -16.04
N GLN A 666 -76.29 -18.69 -17.08
CA GLN A 666 -76.49 -19.09 -18.47
C GLN A 666 -75.24 -19.76 -19.05
N PHE A 667 -75.45 -20.57 -20.09
CA PHE A 667 -74.35 -21.09 -20.90
C PHE A 667 -73.66 -19.93 -21.63
N ALA A 668 -72.38 -20.09 -21.98
CA ALA A 668 -71.69 -19.10 -22.81
C ALA A 668 -72.42 -18.91 -24.15
N GLU A 669 -72.64 -17.65 -24.52
CA GLU A 669 -73.23 -17.23 -25.79
C GLU A 669 -72.20 -16.45 -26.64
N PRO A 670 -72.30 -16.49 -27.99
CA PRO A 670 -71.45 -15.68 -28.83
C PRO A 670 -71.61 -14.18 -28.51
N GLY A 671 -70.49 -13.51 -28.20
CA GLY A 671 -70.47 -12.11 -27.77
C GLY A 671 -70.22 -11.90 -26.28
N ASP A 672 -70.30 -12.96 -25.45
CA ASP A 672 -69.78 -12.92 -24.08
C ASP A 672 -68.25 -12.69 -24.10
N THR A 673 -67.69 -12.25 -22.97
CA THR A 673 -66.28 -11.87 -22.91
C THR A 673 -65.50 -12.61 -21.83
N ILE A 674 -64.20 -12.70 -22.00
CA ILE A 674 -63.25 -13.08 -20.95
C ILE A 674 -62.35 -11.87 -20.71
N VAL A 675 -62.33 -11.35 -19.50
CA VAL A 675 -61.44 -10.26 -19.10
C VAL A 675 -60.19 -10.87 -18.48
N TYR A 676 -59.04 -10.67 -19.13
CA TYR A 676 -57.74 -11.06 -18.62
C TYR A 676 -57.11 -9.89 -17.85
N THR A 677 -56.58 -10.19 -16.67
CA THR A 677 -55.79 -9.25 -15.85
C THR A 677 -54.36 -9.75 -15.79
N PHE A 678 -53.41 -8.83 -15.99
CA PHE A 678 -51.97 -9.09 -16.00
C PHE A 678 -51.33 -8.19 -14.98
N LYS A 679 -50.75 -8.76 -13.93
CA LYS A 679 -50.03 -8.00 -12.91
C LYS A 679 -48.54 -8.19 -13.16
N VAL A 680 -47.88 -7.16 -13.67
CA VAL A 680 -46.45 -7.18 -14.00
C VAL A 680 -45.69 -6.47 -12.89
N THR A 681 -44.67 -7.11 -12.36
CA THR A 681 -43.80 -6.57 -11.30
C THR A 681 -42.37 -6.51 -11.83
N ASN A 682 -41.68 -5.40 -11.59
CA ASN A 682 -40.22 -5.35 -11.75
C ASN A 682 -39.57 -5.90 -10.48
N ASP A 683 -39.03 -7.10 -10.56
CA ASP A 683 -38.30 -7.79 -9.48
C ASP A 683 -36.77 -7.72 -9.68
N GLY A 684 -36.32 -6.88 -10.62
CA GLY A 684 -34.93 -6.45 -10.77
C GLY A 684 -34.58 -5.21 -9.95
N ASN A 685 -33.33 -4.74 -10.03
CA ASN A 685 -32.85 -3.56 -9.28
C ASN A 685 -32.81 -2.26 -10.09
N VAL A 686 -32.99 -2.34 -11.41
CA VAL A 686 -33.01 -1.17 -12.32
C VAL A 686 -34.44 -0.83 -12.76
N THR A 687 -34.69 0.42 -13.11
CA THR A 687 -35.97 0.86 -13.70
C THR A 687 -36.16 0.24 -15.08
N VAL A 688 -37.31 -0.39 -15.31
CA VAL A 688 -37.68 -0.95 -16.62
C VAL A 688 -38.75 -0.07 -17.26
N THR A 689 -38.45 0.42 -18.46
CA THR A 689 -39.33 1.27 -19.28
C THR A 689 -40.05 0.46 -20.35
N ASP A 690 -41.06 1.05 -21.02
CA ASP A 690 -41.85 0.41 -22.07
C ASP A 690 -42.46 -0.96 -21.66
N VAL A 691 -42.78 -1.13 -20.37
CA VAL A 691 -43.30 -2.40 -19.83
C VAL A 691 -44.70 -2.65 -20.37
N VAL A 692 -44.88 -3.76 -21.08
CA VAL A 692 -46.16 -4.16 -21.66
C VAL A 692 -46.29 -5.69 -21.71
N PRO A 693 -47.46 -6.27 -21.42
CA PRO A 693 -47.70 -7.69 -21.66
C PRO A 693 -47.63 -8.07 -23.14
N ALA A 694 -47.18 -9.28 -23.44
CA ALA A 694 -47.25 -9.90 -24.75
C ALA A 694 -48.08 -11.18 -24.65
N ASP A 695 -49.23 -11.21 -25.32
CA ASP A 695 -50.22 -12.29 -25.24
C ASP A 695 -50.70 -12.67 -26.66
N PRO A 696 -50.49 -13.92 -27.12
CA PRO A 696 -50.96 -14.39 -28.42
C PRO A 696 -52.48 -14.62 -28.50
N GLY A 697 -53.20 -14.53 -27.39
CA GLY A 697 -54.63 -14.79 -27.24
C GLY A 697 -54.93 -16.19 -26.66
N PRO A 698 -56.16 -16.40 -26.15
CA PRO A 698 -56.55 -17.66 -25.56
C PRO A 698 -56.66 -18.80 -26.56
N ARG A 699 -56.46 -20.01 -26.05
CA ARG A 699 -56.68 -21.28 -26.72
C ARG A 699 -57.87 -22.00 -26.13
N PHE A 700 -58.74 -22.52 -26.99
CA PHE A 700 -59.93 -23.29 -26.65
C PHE A 700 -59.69 -24.75 -27.01
N ASN A 701 -59.44 -25.59 -25.99
CA ASN A 701 -59.05 -26.99 -26.14
C ASN A 701 -57.84 -27.16 -27.09
N ASP A 702 -56.76 -26.44 -26.74
CA ASP A 702 -55.47 -26.34 -27.45
C ASP A 702 -55.51 -25.69 -28.84
N ARG A 703 -56.69 -25.27 -29.33
CA ARG A 703 -56.83 -24.55 -30.60
C ARG A 703 -56.79 -23.04 -30.37
N PRO A 704 -56.09 -22.25 -31.20
CA PRO A 704 -56.17 -20.79 -31.14
C PRO A 704 -57.62 -20.33 -31.21
N GLY A 705 -57.99 -19.36 -30.38
CA GLY A 705 -59.29 -18.72 -30.46
C GLY A 705 -59.52 -18.06 -31.82
N SER A 706 -60.79 -17.96 -32.20
CA SER A 706 -61.23 -17.47 -33.50
C SER A 706 -61.39 -15.94 -33.58
N GLY A 707 -61.51 -15.26 -32.44
CA GLY A 707 -61.40 -13.80 -32.29
C GLY A 707 -59.98 -13.31 -31.94
N GLU A 708 -59.83 -12.00 -31.75
CA GLU A 708 -58.59 -11.34 -31.33
C GLU A 708 -58.72 -10.79 -29.90
N LEU A 709 -57.63 -10.79 -29.15
CA LEU A 709 -57.54 -10.13 -27.84
C LEU A 709 -57.49 -8.61 -28.03
N SER A 710 -58.20 -7.84 -27.21
CA SER A 710 -58.14 -6.38 -27.26
C SER A 710 -56.74 -5.84 -26.94
N SER A 711 -56.49 -4.56 -27.28
CA SER A 711 -55.31 -3.86 -26.79
C SER A 711 -55.26 -3.82 -25.26
N PHE A 712 -54.06 -3.91 -24.70
CA PHE A 712 -53.84 -3.75 -23.26
C PHE A 712 -54.19 -2.33 -22.79
N THR A 713 -54.75 -2.25 -21.60
CA THR A 713 -54.98 -0.98 -20.88
C THR A 713 -54.35 -1.08 -19.49
N PRO A 714 -53.39 -0.21 -19.12
CA PRO A 714 -52.73 0.81 -19.96
C PRO A 714 -51.94 0.20 -21.14
N SER A 715 -51.45 1.03 -22.07
CA SER A 715 -50.71 0.52 -23.25
C SER A 715 -49.25 0.16 -22.96
N SER A 716 -48.65 0.81 -21.96
CA SER A 716 -47.29 0.56 -21.46
C SER A 716 -47.13 1.28 -20.12
N GLU A 717 -46.17 0.86 -19.29
CA GLU A 717 -45.80 1.50 -18.03
C GLU A 717 -44.28 1.58 -17.86
N GLU A 718 -43.83 2.42 -16.94
CA GLU A 718 -42.45 2.45 -16.44
C GLU A 718 -42.47 1.97 -14.99
N LEU A 719 -41.62 0.99 -14.66
CA LEU A 719 -41.59 0.35 -13.35
C LEU A 719 -40.20 0.49 -12.74
N ALA A 720 -40.09 1.26 -11.66
CA ALA A 720 -38.90 1.20 -10.79
C ALA A 720 -38.79 -0.16 -10.11
N SER A 721 -37.62 -0.47 -9.52
CA SER A 721 -37.40 -1.70 -8.74
C SER A 721 -38.52 -1.90 -7.70
N GLY A 722 -39.06 -3.12 -7.63
CA GLY A 722 -40.12 -3.51 -6.73
C GLY A 722 -41.52 -2.97 -7.07
N GLN A 723 -41.69 -2.17 -8.11
CA GLN A 723 -42.99 -1.65 -8.52
C GLN A 723 -43.81 -2.67 -9.33
N THR A 724 -45.13 -2.55 -9.24
CA THR A 724 -46.09 -3.38 -9.95
C THR A 724 -47.10 -2.53 -10.73
N ALA A 725 -47.35 -2.89 -11.99
CA ALA A 725 -48.46 -2.38 -12.79
C ALA A 725 -49.50 -3.48 -13.08
N THR A 726 -50.76 -3.08 -13.27
CA THR A 726 -51.85 -3.97 -13.67
C THR A 726 -52.37 -3.56 -15.05
N PHE A 727 -52.40 -4.51 -15.97
CA PHE A 727 -52.94 -4.38 -17.30
C PHE A 727 -54.19 -5.25 -17.45
N THR A 728 -55.11 -4.82 -18.31
CA THR A 728 -56.28 -5.64 -18.68
C THR A 728 -56.43 -5.74 -20.19
N ALA A 729 -56.89 -6.89 -20.66
CA ALA A 729 -57.31 -7.10 -22.05
C ALA A 729 -58.54 -8.01 -22.09
N THR A 730 -59.45 -7.75 -23.03
CA THR A 730 -60.73 -8.46 -23.15
C THR A 730 -60.74 -9.29 -24.43
N TYR A 731 -61.19 -10.54 -24.32
CA TYR A 731 -61.43 -11.43 -25.43
C TYR A 731 -62.93 -11.67 -25.62
N THR A 732 -63.47 -11.43 -26.81
CA THR A 732 -64.88 -11.73 -27.12
C THR A 732 -65.00 -13.15 -27.67
N VAL A 733 -65.80 -13.99 -27.01
CA VAL A 733 -65.96 -15.41 -27.33
C VAL A 733 -66.89 -15.58 -28.53
N THR A 734 -66.51 -16.41 -29.51
CA THR A 734 -67.36 -16.78 -30.65
C THR A 734 -67.99 -18.16 -30.48
N GLN A 735 -68.87 -18.54 -31.40
CA GLN A 735 -69.48 -19.88 -31.39
C GLN A 735 -68.44 -21.01 -31.54
N ASP A 736 -67.42 -20.84 -32.38
CA ASP A 736 -66.40 -21.87 -32.60
C ASP A 736 -65.56 -22.09 -31.33
N ASP A 737 -65.33 -21.03 -30.55
CA ASP A 737 -64.61 -21.07 -29.27
C ASP A 737 -65.42 -21.82 -28.21
N ILE A 738 -66.73 -21.53 -28.12
CA ILE A 738 -67.68 -22.22 -27.22
C ILE A 738 -67.72 -23.71 -27.55
N ASP A 739 -67.90 -24.08 -28.82
CA ASP A 739 -67.94 -25.47 -29.26
C ASP A 739 -66.61 -26.21 -28.95
N GLY A 740 -65.51 -25.47 -28.96
CA GLY A 740 -64.16 -25.93 -28.65
C GLY A 740 -63.93 -26.26 -27.18
N ALA A 741 -64.42 -25.42 -26.26
CA ALA A 741 -64.08 -25.49 -24.83
C ALA A 741 -65.23 -25.81 -23.88
N GLN A 742 -66.50 -25.64 -24.29
CA GLN A 742 -67.63 -25.88 -23.41
C GLN A 742 -67.72 -27.36 -22.98
N GLY A 743 -67.92 -27.56 -21.67
CA GLY A 743 -67.95 -28.87 -21.04
C GLY A 743 -66.58 -29.55 -20.93
N ILE A 744 -65.48 -28.80 -21.09
CA ILE A 744 -64.10 -29.26 -20.89
C ILE A 744 -63.50 -28.47 -19.72
N GLU A 745 -63.04 -29.19 -18.70
CA GLU A 745 -62.37 -28.60 -17.53
C GLU A 745 -60.99 -28.05 -17.94
N GLY A 746 -60.71 -26.79 -17.62
CA GLY A 746 -59.56 -26.04 -18.12
C GLY A 746 -59.61 -25.84 -19.64
N GLY A 747 -60.82 -25.76 -20.20
CA GLY A 747 -61.04 -25.73 -21.65
C GLY A 747 -60.52 -24.47 -22.33
N VAL A 748 -60.39 -23.35 -21.60
CA VAL A 748 -59.76 -22.13 -22.09
C VAL A 748 -58.46 -21.92 -21.35
N LYS A 749 -57.35 -21.83 -22.09
CA LYS A 749 -56.02 -21.51 -21.55
C LYS A 749 -55.47 -20.31 -22.26
N ASN A 750 -54.86 -19.40 -21.53
CA ASN A 750 -54.22 -18.23 -22.10
C ASN A 750 -52.85 -18.03 -21.49
N THR A 751 -51.82 -17.81 -22.30
CA THR A 751 -50.45 -17.58 -21.83
C THR A 751 -50.01 -16.15 -22.15
N ALA A 752 -49.09 -15.60 -21.36
CA ALA A 752 -48.50 -14.30 -21.66
C ALA A 752 -47.12 -14.15 -21.02
N THR A 753 -46.28 -13.33 -21.63
CA THR A 753 -45.08 -12.76 -21.03
C THR A 753 -45.29 -11.25 -20.83
N ALA A 754 -44.34 -10.58 -20.20
CA ALA A 754 -44.20 -9.13 -20.23
C ALA A 754 -42.83 -8.79 -20.80
N THR A 755 -42.77 -7.71 -21.56
CA THR A 755 -41.54 -7.18 -22.15
C THR A 755 -41.34 -5.74 -21.69
N GLY A 756 -40.09 -5.32 -21.51
CA GLY A 756 -39.70 -3.94 -21.26
C GLY A 756 -38.25 -3.71 -21.65
N LYS A 757 -37.70 -2.54 -21.32
CA LYS A 757 -36.29 -2.20 -21.53
C LYS A 757 -35.64 -1.67 -20.27
N ASP A 758 -34.48 -2.20 -19.94
CA ASP A 758 -33.63 -1.67 -18.87
C ASP A 758 -32.98 -0.32 -19.26
N PRO A 759 -32.28 0.37 -18.34
CA PRO A 759 -31.63 1.66 -18.62
C PRO A 759 -30.51 1.58 -19.68
N LEU A 760 -29.94 0.39 -19.91
CA LEU A 760 -28.96 0.14 -20.97
C LEU A 760 -29.64 -0.13 -22.33
N GLY A 761 -30.97 -0.13 -22.37
CA GLY A 761 -31.77 -0.40 -23.55
C GLY A 761 -31.88 -1.90 -23.91
N GLN A 762 -31.46 -2.80 -23.02
CA GLN A 762 -31.60 -4.24 -23.20
C GLN A 762 -33.04 -4.67 -22.94
N GLU A 763 -33.53 -5.62 -23.74
CA GLU A 763 -34.87 -6.15 -23.60
C GLU A 763 -34.97 -7.07 -22.38
N VAL A 764 -35.92 -6.77 -21.50
CA VAL A 764 -36.24 -7.58 -20.33
C VAL A 764 -37.54 -8.33 -20.63
N ILE A 765 -37.53 -9.66 -20.46
CA ILE A 765 -38.68 -10.52 -20.73
C ILE A 765 -38.97 -11.35 -19.49
N SER A 766 -40.22 -11.31 -19.02
CA SER A 766 -40.64 -12.14 -17.90
C SER A 766 -40.83 -13.61 -18.32
N PRO A 767 -40.76 -14.56 -17.37
CA PRO A 767 -41.26 -15.91 -17.58
C PRO A 767 -42.73 -15.92 -18.02
N GLU A 768 -43.12 -16.96 -18.75
CA GLU A 768 -44.50 -17.13 -19.21
C GLU A 768 -45.44 -17.43 -18.03
N ALA A 769 -46.57 -16.72 -17.97
CA ALA A 769 -47.68 -17.00 -17.05
C ALA A 769 -48.90 -17.54 -17.80
N GLU A 770 -49.57 -18.54 -17.21
CA GLU A 770 -50.79 -19.16 -17.75
C GLU A 770 -52.00 -18.83 -16.87
N ALA A 771 -53.12 -18.51 -17.51
CA ALA A 771 -54.44 -18.45 -16.88
C ALA A 771 -55.36 -19.49 -17.53
N ALA A 772 -56.11 -20.22 -16.70
CA ALA A 772 -57.15 -21.13 -17.16
C ALA A 772 -58.53 -20.57 -16.78
N VAL A 773 -59.46 -20.60 -17.73
CA VAL A 773 -60.85 -20.15 -17.55
C VAL A 773 -61.77 -21.27 -18.00
N ASP A 774 -62.79 -21.55 -17.19
CA ASP A 774 -63.84 -22.50 -17.53
C ASP A 774 -65.06 -21.75 -18.08
N LEU A 775 -65.49 -22.10 -19.29
CA LEU A 775 -66.76 -21.59 -19.82
C LEU A 775 -67.94 -22.25 -19.08
N PRO A 776 -69.04 -21.52 -18.82
CA PRO A 776 -70.26 -22.09 -18.25
C PRO A 776 -70.73 -23.36 -18.98
N GLY A 777 -70.78 -24.48 -18.26
CA GLY A 777 -71.16 -25.78 -18.79
C GLY A 777 -70.96 -26.94 -17.82
N TYR A 778 -71.03 -28.17 -18.33
CA TYR A 778 -70.90 -29.39 -17.53
C TYR A 778 -69.86 -30.35 -18.11
N ALA A 779 -68.83 -30.66 -17.33
CA ALA A 779 -67.92 -31.76 -17.64
C ALA A 779 -68.49 -33.07 -17.09
N ILE A 780 -68.57 -34.09 -17.93
CA ILE A 780 -69.03 -35.41 -17.54
C ILE A 780 -68.02 -36.47 -17.98
N SER A 781 -67.75 -37.43 -17.11
CA SER A 781 -66.93 -38.59 -17.41
C SER A 781 -67.60 -39.85 -16.86
N LYS A 782 -67.30 -40.99 -17.50
CA LYS A 782 -67.80 -42.29 -17.08
C LYS A 782 -66.67 -43.29 -17.18
N MET A 783 -66.47 -44.05 -16.12
CA MET A 783 -65.40 -45.03 -16.03
C MET A 783 -65.94 -46.33 -15.48
N THR A 784 -65.26 -47.41 -15.82
CA THR A 784 -65.38 -48.70 -15.13
C THR A 784 -63.97 -49.21 -14.88
N PRO A 785 -63.70 -49.79 -13.70
CA PRO A 785 -62.41 -50.43 -13.45
C PRO A 785 -62.28 -51.79 -14.17
N MET A 786 -63.34 -52.29 -14.82
CA MET A 786 -63.33 -53.60 -15.48
C MET A 786 -63.16 -53.48 -16.99
N ALA A 787 -62.13 -54.14 -17.53
CA ALA A 787 -61.97 -54.30 -18.97
C ALA A 787 -62.80 -55.48 -19.52
N GLU A 788 -62.91 -56.56 -18.75
CA GLU A 788 -63.58 -57.81 -19.17
C GLU A 788 -64.54 -58.33 -18.09
N VAL A 789 -65.61 -59.03 -18.51
CA VAL A 789 -66.60 -59.63 -17.62
C VAL A 789 -67.23 -60.90 -18.23
N HIS A 790 -67.68 -61.83 -17.38
CA HIS A 790 -68.37 -63.06 -17.78
C HIS A 790 -69.90 -62.90 -17.66
N ARG A 791 -70.66 -63.81 -18.29
CA ARG A 791 -72.14 -63.82 -18.16
C ARG A 791 -72.55 -64.02 -16.71
N GLY A 792 -73.53 -63.25 -16.23
CA GLY A 792 -73.94 -63.23 -14.83
C GLY A 792 -73.04 -62.41 -13.90
N GLY A 793 -71.91 -61.89 -14.39
CA GLY A 793 -71.07 -60.94 -13.66
C GLY A 793 -71.72 -59.57 -13.49
N ARG A 794 -71.11 -58.72 -12.65
CA ARG A 794 -71.51 -57.33 -12.43
C ARG A 794 -70.37 -56.39 -12.80
N VAL A 795 -70.72 -55.25 -13.38
CA VAL A 795 -69.78 -54.23 -13.83
C VAL A 795 -70.08 -52.94 -13.06
N PRO A 796 -69.20 -52.50 -12.14
CA PRO A 796 -69.33 -51.21 -11.48
C PRO A 796 -68.96 -50.10 -12.46
N TYR A 797 -69.73 -49.02 -12.43
CA TYR A 797 -69.49 -47.78 -13.17
C TYR A 797 -69.54 -46.60 -12.22
N THR A 798 -68.65 -45.65 -12.43
CA THR A 798 -68.66 -44.34 -11.77
C THR A 798 -68.88 -43.27 -12.84
N ILE A 799 -69.87 -42.41 -12.63
CA ILE A 799 -70.13 -41.20 -13.42
C ILE A 799 -69.71 -40.01 -12.58
N ARG A 800 -68.82 -39.16 -13.09
CA ARG A 800 -68.45 -37.89 -12.46
C ARG A 800 -69.06 -36.76 -13.28
N VAL A 801 -69.79 -35.85 -12.64
CA VAL A 801 -70.35 -34.64 -13.25
C VAL A 801 -69.84 -33.44 -12.48
N LYS A 802 -69.26 -32.46 -13.18
CA LYS A 802 -68.74 -31.22 -12.60
C LYS A 802 -69.36 -30.00 -13.29
N SER A 803 -69.82 -29.03 -12.50
CA SER A 803 -70.24 -27.73 -13.02
C SER A 803 -69.00 -26.87 -13.31
N LEU A 804 -68.96 -26.24 -14.47
CA LEU A 804 -67.86 -25.41 -14.95
C LEU A 804 -68.38 -23.99 -15.18
N GLY A 805 -67.60 -22.96 -14.82
CA GLY A 805 -67.88 -21.55 -15.15
C GLY A 805 -69.15 -20.93 -14.55
N PHE A 806 -69.95 -21.65 -13.75
CA PHE A 806 -71.14 -21.11 -13.10
C PHE A 806 -70.81 -20.46 -11.74
N SER A 807 -71.39 -19.29 -11.47
CA SER A 807 -71.24 -18.57 -10.19
C SER A 807 -72.16 -19.08 -9.06
N GLY A 808 -73.17 -19.90 -9.40
CA GLY A 808 -74.17 -20.43 -8.46
C GLY A 808 -74.41 -21.93 -8.61
N GLU A 809 -75.20 -22.49 -7.70
CA GLU A 809 -75.63 -23.89 -7.79
C GLU A 809 -76.54 -24.10 -9.02
N SER A 810 -76.45 -25.28 -9.61
CA SER A 810 -77.30 -25.70 -10.74
C SER A 810 -78.03 -27.00 -10.41
N THR A 811 -79.22 -27.19 -10.97
CA THR A 811 -80.00 -28.44 -10.81
C THR A 811 -80.24 -29.06 -12.18
N VAL A 812 -79.82 -30.31 -12.35
CA VAL A 812 -79.82 -31.03 -13.63
C VAL A 812 -80.31 -32.47 -13.48
N ASN A 813 -80.62 -33.11 -14.59
CA ASN A 813 -80.87 -34.56 -14.65
C ASN A 813 -79.62 -35.26 -15.21
N ILE A 814 -79.22 -36.40 -14.65
CA ILE A 814 -78.10 -37.19 -15.19
C ILE A 814 -78.65 -38.48 -15.78
N ILE A 815 -78.31 -38.77 -17.03
CA ILE A 815 -78.83 -39.91 -17.76
C ILE A 815 -77.75 -40.97 -17.94
N ASP A 816 -78.07 -42.24 -17.68
CA ASP A 816 -77.24 -43.39 -18.07
C ASP A 816 -78.02 -44.33 -19.01
N MET A 817 -77.49 -44.56 -20.20
CA MET A 817 -78.07 -45.42 -21.24
C MET A 817 -77.34 -46.75 -21.29
N THR A 818 -77.89 -47.72 -20.58
CA THR A 818 -77.33 -49.08 -20.47
C THR A 818 -77.28 -49.79 -21.82
N PRO A 819 -76.22 -50.55 -22.14
CA PRO A 819 -76.11 -51.26 -23.40
C PRO A 819 -76.99 -52.53 -23.43
N SER A 820 -77.44 -52.94 -24.62
CA SER A 820 -78.34 -54.09 -24.79
C SER A 820 -77.67 -55.41 -24.43
N GLY A 821 -77.93 -55.94 -23.24
CA GLY A 821 -77.31 -57.17 -22.72
C GLY A 821 -76.83 -57.02 -21.28
N LEU A 822 -76.74 -55.78 -20.79
CA LEU A 822 -76.55 -55.43 -19.40
C LEU A 822 -77.84 -54.83 -18.83
N THR A 823 -78.09 -55.01 -17.54
CA THR A 823 -79.26 -54.47 -16.84
C THR A 823 -78.86 -53.84 -15.51
N PHE A 824 -79.54 -52.78 -15.10
CA PHE A 824 -79.27 -52.10 -13.83
C PHE A 824 -79.54 -53.02 -12.64
N VAL A 825 -78.58 -53.10 -11.71
CA VAL A 825 -78.76 -53.82 -10.46
C VAL A 825 -79.52 -52.91 -9.48
N ARG A 826 -80.79 -53.24 -9.23
CA ARG A 826 -81.65 -52.43 -8.36
C ARG A 826 -81.02 -52.24 -6.96
N GLY A 827 -80.94 -51.00 -6.51
CA GLY A 827 -80.41 -50.63 -5.19
C GLY A 827 -78.88 -50.49 -5.15
N SER A 828 -78.18 -50.64 -6.27
CA SER A 828 -76.72 -50.46 -6.32
C SER A 828 -76.28 -49.01 -6.48
N ALA A 829 -77.19 -48.08 -6.79
CA ALA A 829 -76.80 -46.73 -7.16
C ALA A 829 -76.57 -45.84 -5.94
N LEU A 830 -75.46 -45.10 -5.95
CA LEU A 830 -75.07 -44.13 -4.92
C LEU A 830 -74.82 -42.77 -5.58
N LEU A 831 -75.33 -41.68 -5.01
CA LEU A 831 -74.97 -40.29 -5.33
C LEU A 831 -74.15 -39.75 -4.15
N ASP A 832 -72.88 -39.41 -4.38
CA ASP A 832 -71.92 -39.01 -3.36
C ASP A 832 -71.89 -39.95 -2.15
N GLY A 833 -71.92 -41.27 -2.43
CA GLY A 833 -71.93 -42.33 -1.43
C GLY A 833 -73.29 -42.58 -0.76
N SER A 834 -74.31 -41.75 -1.01
CA SER A 834 -75.66 -41.91 -0.47
C SER A 834 -76.56 -42.70 -1.42
N PRO A 835 -77.34 -43.71 -0.94
CA PRO A 835 -78.22 -44.49 -1.81
C PRO A 835 -79.24 -43.62 -2.57
N VAL A 836 -79.32 -43.82 -3.88
CA VAL A 836 -80.26 -43.12 -4.77
C VAL A 836 -80.97 -44.12 -5.69
N ALA A 837 -82.23 -43.86 -6.03
CA ALA A 837 -83.01 -44.70 -6.94
C ALA A 837 -83.27 -43.94 -8.25
N PRO A 838 -82.66 -44.35 -9.38
CA PRO A 838 -82.96 -43.73 -10.67
C PRO A 838 -84.33 -44.17 -11.20
N THR A 839 -84.99 -43.30 -11.95
CA THR A 839 -86.14 -43.67 -12.78
C THR A 839 -85.64 -44.52 -13.95
N ALA A 840 -86.08 -45.78 -14.04
CA ALA A 840 -85.61 -46.73 -15.06
C ALA A 840 -86.68 -46.98 -16.13
N GLU A 841 -86.47 -46.48 -17.34
CA GLU A 841 -87.31 -46.71 -18.52
C GLU A 841 -86.58 -47.57 -19.54
N ALA A 842 -86.84 -48.88 -19.49
CA ALA A 842 -86.15 -49.90 -20.28
C ALA A 842 -84.62 -49.88 -20.06
N ARG A 843 -83.88 -49.15 -20.90
CA ARG A 843 -82.42 -49.03 -20.85
C ARG A 843 -81.92 -47.65 -20.38
N LYS A 844 -82.81 -46.65 -20.30
CA LYS A 844 -82.49 -45.29 -19.83
C LYS A 844 -82.68 -45.26 -18.30
N LEU A 845 -81.64 -44.89 -17.57
CA LEU A 845 -81.68 -44.57 -16.14
C LEU A 845 -81.60 -43.04 -16.01
N THR A 846 -82.53 -42.43 -15.31
CA THR A 846 -82.57 -40.99 -15.05
C THR A 846 -82.38 -40.74 -13.57
N PHE A 847 -81.33 -40.00 -13.21
CA PHE A 847 -81.13 -39.43 -11.87
C PHE A 847 -81.67 -38.01 -11.90
N GLU A 848 -82.85 -37.81 -11.31
CA GLU A 848 -83.61 -36.56 -11.41
C GLU A 848 -83.20 -35.55 -10.34
N ASN A 849 -83.22 -34.26 -10.70
CA ASN A 849 -83.00 -33.12 -9.79
C ASN A 849 -81.68 -33.21 -8.98
N VAL A 850 -80.58 -33.57 -9.65
CA VAL A 850 -79.25 -33.59 -9.04
C VAL A 850 -78.74 -32.14 -8.93
N THR A 851 -78.48 -31.71 -7.70
CA THR A 851 -77.92 -30.37 -7.41
C THR A 851 -76.40 -30.42 -7.49
N LEU A 852 -75.82 -29.54 -8.30
CA LEU A 852 -74.39 -29.34 -8.47
C LEU A 852 -73.99 -28.01 -7.83
N PRO A 853 -73.07 -27.99 -6.85
CA PRO A 853 -72.51 -26.75 -6.32
C PRO A 853 -71.78 -25.94 -7.41
N ALA A 854 -71.63 -24.63 -7.22
CA ALA A 854 -70.83 -23.79 -8.12
C ALA A 854 -69.36 -24.28 -8.19
N GLY A 855 -68.88 -24.65 -9.37
CA GLY A 855 -67.55 -25.27 -9.57
C GLY A 855 -67.39 -26.66 -8.94
N GLY A 856 -68.45 -27.22 -8.36
CA GLY A 856 -68.43 -28.48 -7.63
C GLY A 856 -68.67 -29.70 -8.51
N GLU A 857 -68.32 -30.87 -7.98
CA GLU A 857 -68.55 -32.17 -8.62
C GLU A 857 -69.45 -33.07 -7.78
N VAL A 858 -70.14 -33.98 -8.46
CA VAL A 858 -70.88 -35.09 -7.84
C VAL A 858 -70.49 -36.40 -8.51
N LEU A 859 -70.54 -37.48 -7.75
CA LEU A 859 -70.23 -38.84 -8.18
C LEU A 859 -71.47 -39.72 -8.12
N ILE A 860 -71.75 -40.44 -9.20
CA ILE A 860 -72.78 -41.48 -9.25
C ILE A 860 -72.12 -42.83 -9.50
N ASP A 861 -72.15 -43.70 -8.50
CA ASP A 861 -71.73 -45.10 -8.62
C ASP A 861 -72.95 -45.97 -8.91
N LEU A 862 -72.82 -46.95 -9.81
CA LEU A 862 -73.87 -47.92 -10.12
C LEU A 862 -73.30 -49.25 -10.63
N GLU A 863 -74.03 -50.35 -10.47
CA GLU A 863 -73.66 -51.66 -11.02
C GLU A 863 -74.62 -52.06 -12.14
N LEU A 864 -74.07 -52.56 -13.25
CA LEU A 864 -74.83 -53.24 -14.28
C LEU A 864 -74.52 -54.75 -14.29
N GLY A 865 -75.54 -55.59 -14.29
CA GLY A 865 -75.42 -57.04 -14.38
C GLY A 865 -75.44 -57.52 -15.84
N VAL A 866 -74.54 -58.44 -16.19
CA VAL A 866 -74.48 -59.06 -17.52
C VAL A 866 -75.55 -60.15 -17.61
N THR A 867 -76.51 -59.98 -18.52
CA THR A 867 -77.62 -60.93 -18.69
C THR A 867 -77.17 -62.23 -19.36
N SER A 868 -77.92 -63.31 -19.16
CA SER A 868 -77.65 -64.60 -19.84
C SER A 868 -77.84 -64.53 -21.37
N ALA A 869 -78.49 -63.48 -21.88
CA ALA A 869 -78.69 -63.25 -23.31
C ALA A 869 -77.54 -62.42 -23.94
N ALA A 870 -76.60 -61.93 -23.14
CA ALA A 870 -75.42 -61.21 -23.63
C ALA A 870 -74.55 -62.15 -24.47
N LYS A 871 -74.09 -61.65 -25.61
CA LYS A 871 -73.17 -62.36 -26.51
C LYS A 871 -71.74 -61.90 -26.18
N PRO A 872 -70.72 -62.71 -26.49
CA PRO A 872 -69.35 -62.23 -26.43
C PRO A 872 -69.13 -60.99 -27.30
N GLY A 873 -68.37 -60.01 -26.80
CA GLY A 873 -68.05 -58.75 -27.49
C GLY A 873 -68.10 -57.50 -26.58
N GLU A 874 -67.82 -56.32 -27.16
CA GLU A 874 -67.78 -55.04 -26.44
C GLU A 874 -69.16 -54.44 -26.15
N TYR A 875 -69.32 -53.88 -24.95
CA TYR A 875 -70.52 -53.21 -24.46
C TYR A 875 -70.18 -51.80 -23.97
N VAL A 876 -70.70 -50.79 -24.68
CA VAL A 876 -70.47 -49.37 -24.38
C VAL A 876 -71.64 -48.80 -23.59
N ASN A 877 -71.43 -48.46 -22.32
CA ASN A 877 -72.40 -47.69 -21.53
C ASN A 877 -72.19 -46.19 -21.76
N ARG A 878 -73.27 -45.40 -21.89
CA ARG A 878 -73.22 -43.98 -22.27
C ARG A 878 -73.96 -43.11 -21.26
N THR A 879 -73.42 -41.94 -20.91
CA THR A 879 -74.07 -41.00 -19.99
C THR A 879 -73.94 -39.55 -20.46
N TRP A 880 -74.93 -38.71 -20.12
CA TRP A 880 -74.95 -37.27 -20.39
C TRP A 880 -75.82 -36.55 -19.36
N VAL A 881 -75.71 -35.22 -19.30
CA VAL A 881 -76.54 -34.35 -18.49
C VAL A 881 -77.71 -33.84 -19.34
N GLU A 882 -78.92 -33.87 -18.80
CA GLU A 882 -80.12 -33.22 -19.33
C GLU A 882 -80.53 -32.05 -18.43
N ASP A 883 -81.11 -31.00 -19.01
CA ASP A 883 -81.83 -30.00 -18.24
C ASP A 883 -83.16 -30.56 -17.69
N LEU A 884 -83.91 -29.74 -16.95
CA LEU A 884 -85.22 -30.14 -16.42
C LEU A 884 -86.31 -30.26 -17.52
N SER A 885 -86.04 -29.81 -18.74
CA SER A 885 -86.92 -29.98 -19.91
C SER A 885 -86.66 -31.30 -20.65
N GLY A 886 -85.55 -31.99 -20.33
CA GLY A 886 -85.10 -33.23 -20.97
C GLY A 886 -84.16 -33.02 -22.16
N ALA A 887 -83.67 -31.80 -22.39
CA ALA A 887 -82.69 -31.52 -23.44
C ALA A 887 -81.28 -31.86 -22.95
N ALA A 888 -80.46 -32.52 -23.79
CA ALA A 888 -79.08 -32.84 -23.44
C ALA A 888 -78.19 -31.58 -23.47
N ILE A 889 -77.49 -31.31 -22.36
CA ILE A 889 -76.70 -30.09 -22.13
C ILE A 889 -75.23 -30.36 -21.80
N SER A 890 -74.77 -31.61 -21.97
CA SER A 890 -73.36 -31.98 -21.88
C SER A 890 -72.95 -32.86 -23.07
N ARG A 891 -71.65 -33.13 -23.19
CA ARG A 891 -71.13 -34.19 -24.04
C ARG A 891 -71.57 -35.57 -23.52
N VAL A 892 -71.51 -36.58 -24.37
CA VAL A 892 -71.77 -37.98 -24.00
C VAL A 892 -70.47 -38.62 -23.53
N ALA A 893 -70.40 -39.01 -22.26
CA ALA A 893 -69.31 -39.82 -21.74
C ALA A 893 -69.61 -41.31 -21.90
N THR A 894 -68.59 -42.13 -22.11
CA THR A 894 -68.75 -43.57 -22.36
C THR A 894 -67.77 -44.41 -21.57
N ALA A 895 -68.20 -45.59 -21.14
CA ALA A 895 -67.34 -46.61 -20.54
C ALA A 895 -67.63 -47.97 -21.18
N THR A 896 -66.57 -48.67 -21.62
CA THR A 896 -66.67 -49.94 -22.37
C THR A 896 -66.19 -51.10 -21.50
N VAL A 897 -66.89 -52.22 -21.61
CA VAL A 897 -66.49 -53.52 -21.03
C VAL A 897 -66.68 -54.63 -22.07
N GLU A 898 -65.78 -55.60 -22.13
CA GLU A 898 -65.87 -56.75 -23.03
C GLU A 898 -66.46 -57.98 -22.32
N VAL A 899 -67.46 -58.62 -22.93
CA VAL A 899 -67.97 -59.92 -22.47
C VAL A 899 -67.18 -61.03 -23.16
N VAL A 900 -66.47 -61.87 -22.40
CA VAL A 900 -65.58 -62.93 -22.94
C VAL A 900 -66.31 -64.26 -23.21
N VAL A 901 -65.71 -65.11 -24.05
CA VAL A 901 -66.25 -66.43 -24.44
C VAL A 901 -66.02 -67.48 -23.35
N GLU A 902 -67.03 -68.32 -23.05
CA GLU A 902 -66.90 -69.42 -22.08
C GLU A 902 -66.78 -70.79 -22.77
N ALA A 903 -65.59 -71.40 -22.66
CA ALA A 903 -65.25 -72.65 -23.35
C ALA A 903 -66.21 -73.84 -23.09
N LEU A 904 -66.83 -73.90 -21.91
CA LEU A 904 -67.75 -74.99 -21.52
C LEU A 904 -69.10 -74.95 -22.24
N PHE A 905 -69.58 -73.75 -22.58
CA PHE A 905 -70.95 -73.56 -23.07
C PHE A 905 -71.00 -73.12 -24.54
N ASP A 906 -69.91 -72.54 -25.05
CA ASP A 906 -69.93 -71.84 -26.34
C ASP A 906 -69.20 -72.59 -27.50
N CYS A 907 -68.50 -73.71 -27.25
CA CYS A 907 -67.79 -74.48 -28.29
C CYS A 907 -68.00 -76.01 -28.23
N GLY A 908 -67.69 -76.75 -29.30
CA GLY A 908 -67.64 -78.24 -29.31
C GLY A 908 -66.23 -78.79 -29.59
N ASP A 909 -65.90 -79.96 -29.03
CA ASP A 909 -64.56 -80.56 -29.12
C ASP A 909 -64.51 -81.75 -30.09
N ILE A 910 -63.37 -81.93 -30.76
CA ILE A 910 -63.12 -83.08 -31.65
C ILE A 910 -62.00 -83.96 -31.10
N LEU A 911 -62.25 -85.26 -31.03
CA LEU A 911 -61.26 -86.29 -30.72
C LEU A 911 -61.13 -87.23 -31.92
N GLY A 912 -59.94 -87.67 -32.29
CA GLY A 912 -59.79 -88.56 -33.45
C GLY A 912 -58.57 -89.46 -33.46
N LYS A 913 -58.59 -90.46 -34.35
CA LYS A 913 -57.52 -91.47 -34.47
C LYS A 913 -57.37 -92.03 -35.89
N VAL A 914 -56.12 -92.21 -36.32
CA VAL A 914 -55.73 -92.94 -37.53
C VAL A 914 -55.17 -94.31 -37.13
N PHE A 915 -55.66 -95.40 -37.70
CA PHE A 915 -55.32 -96.76 -37.29
C PHE A 915 -54.93 -97.69 -38.44
N ASP A 916 -54.08 -98.68 -38.15
CA ASP A 916 -53.67 -99.77 -39.03
C ASP A 916 -54.78 -100.82 -39.07
N ASP A 917 -55.62 -100.74 -40.09
CA ASP A 917 -56.77 -101.62 -40.31
C ASP A 917 -56.30 -102.96 -40.90
N ARG A 918 -55.81 -103.83 -40.03
CA ARG A 918 -55.10 -105.06 -40.42
C ARG A 918 -56.02 -106.06 -41.08
N ASN A 919 -57.28 -106.11 -40.64
CA ASN A 919 -58.29 -106.99 -41.22
C ASN A 919 -59.03 -106.36 -42.41
N ARG A 920 -58.80 -105.07 -42.67
CA ARG A 920 -59.33 -104.27 -43.79
C ARG A 920 -60.84 -104.11 -43.78
N ASN A 921 -61.47 -104.12 -42.62
CA ASN A 921 -62.93 -104.00 -42.51
C ASN A 921 -63.43 -102.53 -42.47
N GLY A 922 -62.52 -101.55 -42.35
CA GLY A 922 -62.85 -100.12 -42.28
C GLY A 922 -63.32 -99.63 -40.90
N TYR A 923 -63.24 -100.47 -39.87
CA TYR A 923 -63.59 -100.16 -38.49
C TYR A 923 -62.39 -100.38 -37.58
N GLN A 924 -62.28 -99.57 -36.53
CA GLN A 924 -61.22 -99.77 -35.56
C GLN A 924 -61.56 -100.92 -34.63
N ASP A 925 -60.77 -101.99 -34.70
CA ASP A 925 -60.93 -103.15 -33.82
C ASP A 925 -59.90 -103.18 -32.67
N ALA A 926 -60.22 -103.95 -31.63
CA ALA A 926 -59.33 -104.13 -30.49
C ALA A 926 -58.00 -104.81 -30.90
N GLY A 927 -56.88 -104.13 -30.65
CA GLY A 927 -55.54 -104.60 -31.00
C GLY A 927 -54.94 -104.00 -32.28
N GLU A 928 -55.70 -103.18 -33.01
CA GLU A 928 -55.20 -102.44 -34.17
C GLU A 928 -54.41 -101.19 -33.72
N PRO A 929 -53.11 -101.09 -34.06
CA PRO A 929 -52.29 -99.97 -33.62
C PRO A 929 -52.64 -98.69 -34.37
N GLY A 930 -52.26 -97.55 -33.79
CA GLY A 930 -52.35 -96.27 -34.47
C GLY A 930 -51.28 -96.10 -35.55
N LEU A 931 -51.58 -95.27 -36.54
CA LEU A 931 -50.61 -94.85 -37.55
C LEU A 931 -50.11 -93.44 -37.23
N ALA A 932 -48.86 -93.38 -36.76
CA ALA A 932 -48.19 -92.15 -36.40
C ALA A 932 -47.84 -91.29 -37.62
N GLY A 933 -47.76 -89.97 -37.43
CA GLY A 933 -47.28 -89.03 -38.44
C GLY A 933 -48.24 -88.80 -39.62
N VAL A 934 -49.43 -89.42 -39.60
CA VAL A 934 -50.44 -89.24 -40.63
C VAL A 934 -51.15 -87.91 -40.42
N ARG A 935 -51.28 -87.13 -41.49
CA ARG A 935 -51.87 -85.80 -41.45
C ARG A 935 -53.37 -85.84 -41.75
N VAL A 936 -54.12 -85.08 -40.98
CA VAL A 936 -55.56 -84.82 -41.17
C VAL A 936 -55.77 -83.32 -41.28
N ALA A 937 -56.62 -82.87 -42.20
CA ALA A 937 -56.89 -81.47 -42.45
C ALA A 937 -58.38 -81.16 -42.29
N THR A 938 -58.68 -79.96 -41.79
CA THR A 938 -60.03 -79.37 -41.80
C THR A 938 -60.27 -78.59 -43.09
N VAL A 939 -61.53 -78.29 -43.41
CA VAL A 939 -61.90 -77.44 -44.55
C VAL A 939 -61.36 -76.01 -44.47
N LYS A 940 -61.10 -75.48 -43.26
CA LYS A 940 -60.49 -74.15 -43.03
C LYS A 940 -58.95 -74.17 -43.11
N GLY A 941 -58.33 -75.30 -43.47
CA GLY A 941 -56.89 -75.40 -43.67
C GLY A 941 -56.07 -75.74 -42.42
N LEU A 942 -56.72 -75.97 -41.27
CA LEU A 942 -56.02 -76.48 -40.07
C LEU A 942 -55.50 -77.90 -40.36
N LEU A 943 -54.18 -78.08 -40.26
CA LEU A 943 -53.47 -79.35 -40.45
C LEU A 943 -53.06 -79.92 -39.10
N LEU A 944 -53.49 -81.14 -38.82
CA LEU A 944 -53.18 -81.89 -37.61
C LEU A 944 -52.33 -83.09 -38.01
N THR A 945 -51.39 -83.47 -37.16
CA THR A 945 -50.59 -84.68 -37.35
C THR A 945 -50.92 -85.65 -36.23
N ALA A 946 -51.22 -86.89 -36.60
CA ALA A 946 -51.47 -87.96 -35.66
C ALA A 946 -50.23 -88.25 -34.81
N ASP A 947 -50.41 -88.35 -33.49
CA ASP A 947 -49.36 -88.71 -32.53
C ASP A 947 -48.86 -90.15 -32.74
N ASP A 948 -47.90 -90.60 -31.94
CA ASP A 948 -47.32 -91.95 -32.03
C ASP A 948 -48.34 -93.10 -31.90
N HIS A 949 -49.52 -92.81 -31.34
CA HIS A 949 -50.65 -93.74 -31.18
C HIS A 949 -51.75 -93.48 -32.21
N GLY A 950 -51.48 -92.67 -33.23
CA GLY A 950 -52.40 -92.31 -34.29
C GLY A 950 -53.44 -91.24 -33.90
N ARG A 951 -53.38 -90.65 -32.71
CA ARG A 951 -54.45 -89.78 -32.17
C ARG A 951 -54.26 -88.30 -32.55
N PHE A 952 -55.37 -87.57 -32.61
CA PHE A 952 -55.41 -86.10 -32.79
C PHE A 952 -56.63 -85.50 -32.09
N HIS A 953 -56.61 -84.19 -31.81
CA HIS A 953 -57.77 -83.47 -31.27
C HIS A 953 -57.86 -82.03 -31.81
N VAL A 954 -59.05 -81.43 -31.73
CA VAL A 954 -59.29 -79.99 -31.95
C VAL A 954 -60.14 -79.48 -30.80
N ALA A 955 -59.56 -78.61 -29.98
CA ALA A 955 -60.27 -77.95 -28.89
C ALA A 955 -61.03 -76.73 -29.40
N CYS A 956 -62.25 -76.49 -28.89
CA CYS A 956 -63.15 -75.41 -29.31
C CYS A 956 -63.23 -75.27 -30.85
N ALA A 957 -63.70 -76.32 -31.52
CA ALA A 957 -63.94 -76.28 -32.95
C ALA A 957 -65.08 -75.30 -33.25
N ASP A 958 -64.74 -74.24 -33.99
CA ASP A 958 -65.62 -73.13 -34.36
C ASP A 958 -66.97 -73.61 -34.97
N LEU A 959 -68.07 -73.18 -34.36
CA LEU A 959 -69.44 -73.50 -34.73
C LEU A 959 -70.10 -72.28 -35.39
N PRO A 960 -70.41 -72.33 -36.70
CA PRO A 960 -71.10 -71.23 -37.38
C PRO A 960 -72.50 -70.92 -36.80
N ASP A 961 -73.17 -71.93 -36.22
CA ASP A 961 -74.44 -71.78 -35.52
C ASP A 961 -74.42 -72.64 -34.25
N GLN A 962 -74.31 -71.98 -33.10
CA GLN A 962 -74.26 -72.62 -31.78
C GLN A 962 -75.59 -73.25 -31.36
N ARG A 963 -76.72 -72.91 -32.01
CA ARG A 963 -78.06 -73.28 -31.54
C ARG A 963 -78.56 -74.63 -32.04
N ILE A 964 -78.16 -75.01 -33.26
CA ILE A 964 -78.63 -76.25 -33.91
C ILE A 964 -77.52 -77.27 -34.16
N GLY A 965 -76.25 -76.91 -33.92
CA GLY A 965 -75.09 -77.71 -34.30
C GLY A 965 -74.88 -77.76 -35.81
N THR A 966 -73.65 -77.96 -36.25
CA THR A 966 -73.25 -77.89 -37.66
C THR A 966 -72.46 -79.13 -38.09
N ASN A 967 -72.44 -79.42 -39.39
CA ASN A 967 -71.63 -80.51 -39.93
C ASN A 967 -70.16 -80.06 -40.04
N TYR A 968 -69.26 -80.81 -39.44
CA TYR A 968 -67.83 -80.58 -39.49
C TYR A 968 -67.15 -81.63 -40.37
N ILE A 969 -66.20 -81.22 -41.22
CA ILE A 969 -65.60 -82.05 -42.25
C ILE A 969 -64.09 -82.12 -42.05
N MET A 970 -63.54 -83.34 -42.02
CA MET A 970 -62.10 -83.60 -41.92
C MET A 970 -61.64 -84.61 -42.97
N LYS A 971 -60.42 -84.46 -43.48
CA LYS A 971 -59.83 -85.30 -44.52
C LYS A 971 -58.42 -85.76 -44.13
N LEU A 972 -58.13 -87.06 -44.27
CA LEU A 972 -56.78 -87.61 -44.17
C LEU A 972 -55.98 -87.32 -45.45
N ASP A 973 -54.70 -86.96 -45.35
CA ASP A 973 -53.80 -86.84 -46.50
C ASP A 973 -53.14 -88.20 -46.83
N PRO A 974 -53.53 -88.88 -47.92
CA PRO A 974 -53.01 -90.23 -48.21
C PRO A 974 -51.50 -90.23 -48.52
N ARG A 975 -50.89 -89.08 -48.82
CA ARG A 975 -49.43 -88.96 -49.05
C ARG A 975 -48.63 -89.04 -47.76
N SER A 976 -49.27 -88.79 -46.62
CA SER A 976 -48.64 -88.91 -45.29
C SER A 976 -48.72 -90.33 -44.72
N LEU A 977 -49.36 -91.27 -45.43
CA LEU A 977 -49.37 -92.68 -45.03
C LEU A 977 -47.97 -93.31 -45.19
N PRO A 978 -47.57 -94.24 -44.29
CA PRO A 978 -46.34 -95.01 -44.45
C PRO A 978 -46.29 -95.74 -45.80
N SER A 979 -45.07 -95.97 -46.31
CA SER A 979 -44.90 -96.62 -47.61
C SER A 979 -45.63 -97.97 -47.67
N GLY A 980 -46.39 -98.19 -48.73
CA GLY A 980 -47.19 -99.39 -48.94
C GLY A 980 -48.59 -99.36 -48.33
N TYR A 981 -48.90 -98.41 -47.45
CA TYR A 981 -50.24 -98.26 -46.86
C TYR A 981 -51.23 -97.58 -47.80
N ARG A 982 -52.49 -97.99 -47.71
CA ARG A 982 -53.64 -97.44 -48.43
C ARG A 982 -54.84 -97.33 -47.50
N LEU A 983 -55.62 -96.25 -47.64
CA LEU A 983 -56.86 -96.02 -46.90
C LEU A 983 -57.84 -97.18 -47.07
N THR A 984 -58.46 -97.58 -45.97
CA THR A 984 -59.57 -98.53 -45.92
C THR A 984 -60.90 -97.85 -45.55
N THR A 985 -60.85 -96.67 -44.92
CA THR A 985 -62.04 -95.85 -44.61
C THR A 985 -62.33 -94.77 -45.66
N GLU A 986 -63.57 -94.25 -45.65
CA GLU A 986 -63.96 -93.07 -46.43
C GLU A 986 -63.10 -91.83 -46.09
N ASN A 987 -62.88 -90.99 -47.10
CA ASN A 987 -62.06 -89.80 -46.97
C ASN A 987 -62.45 -88.75 -48.03
N PRO A 988 -63.06 -87.60 -47.69
CA PRO A 988 -63.22 -87.02 -46.33
C PRO A 988 -64.33 -87.66 -45.48
N ARG A 989 -64.28 -87.42 -44.16
CA ARG A 989 -65.33 -87.76 -43.19
C ARG A 989 -66.10 -86.54 -42.72
N VAL A 990 -67.36 -86.73 -42.38
CA VAL A 990 -68.28 -85.68 -41.91
C VAL A 990 -68.95 -86.13 -40.62
N VAL A 991 -68.89 -85.30 -39.57
CA VAL A 991 -69.52 -85.56 -38.27
C VAL A 991 -70.25 -84.30 -37.80
N ARG A 992 -71.44 -84.46 -37.21
CA ARG A 992 -72.18 -83.33 -36.64
C ARG A 992 -71.57 -82.91 -35.30
N LEU A 993 -71.27 -81.63 -35.18
CA LEU A 993 -70.68 -80.98 -34.01
C LEU A 993 -71.74 -80.13 -33.31
N THR A 994 -71.81 -80.19 -31.99
CA THR A 994 -72.80 -79.49 -31.16
C THR A 994 -72.07 -78.87 -29.97
N ALA A 995 -72.42 -77.64 -29.61
CA ALA A 995 -71.78 -76.93 -28.49
C ALA A 995 -71.90 -77.75 -27.19
N GLY A 996 -70.82 -77.76 -26.40
CA GLY A 996 -70.71 -78.51 -25.14
C GLY A 996 -70.56 -80.03 -25.27
N LYS A 997 -70.43 -80.59 -26.49
CA LYS A 997 -70.29 -82.05 -26.71
C LYS A 997 -69.03 -82.39 -27.50
N ALA A 998 -68.31 -83.43 -27.05
CA ALA A 998 -67.20 -84.01 -27.80
C ALA A 998 -67.70 -84.98 -28.90
N SER A 999 -67.09 -84.90 -30.09
CA SER A 999 -67.40 -85.74 -31.25
C SER A 999 -66.15 -86.45 -31.79
N GLU A 1000 -66.30 -87.67 -32.31
CA GLU A 1000 -65.18 -88.53 -32.73
C GLU A 1000 -64.95 -88.60 -34.26
N PHE A 1001 -63.69 -88.62 -34.70
CA PHE A 1001 -63.26 -88.83 -36.10
C PHE A 1001 -62.19 -89.94 -36.23
N LEU A 1002 -62.54 -91.06 -36.89
CA LEU A 1002 -61.65 -92.22 -37.07
C LEU A 1002 -61.27 -92.47 -38.54
N PHE A 1003 -60.01 -92.80 -38.85
CA PHE A 1003 -59.53 -93.14 -40.20
C PHE A 1003 -58.67 -94.42 -40.22
N GLY A 1004 -58.94 -95.38 -41.10
CA GLY A 1004 -58.22 -96.65 -41.22
C GLY A 1004 -57.37 -96.77 -42.50
N ALA A 1005 -56.22 -97.46 -42.43
CA ALA A 1005 -55.37 -97.80 -43.59
C ALA A 1005 -54.57 -99.10 -43.40
N SER A 1006 -54.18 -99.82 -44.47
CA SER A 1006 -53.35 -101.05 -44.40
C SER A 1006 -52.38 -101.27 -45.58
N ILE A 1007 -51.40 -102.18 -45.45
CA ILE A 1007 -50.35 -102.51 -46.45
C ILE A 1007 -50.85 -103.50 -47.54
N GLY A 1008 -50.59 -103.26 -48.85
CA GLY A 1008 -51.11 -104.08 -49.99
C GLY A 1008 -50.18 -105.18 -50.58
N ARG A 1009 -50.74 -106.28 -51.15
CA ARG A 1009 -50.02 -107.39 -51.85
C ARG A 1009 -49.75 -107.05 -53.33
N VAL A 1010 -48.56 -107.37 -53.87
CA VAL A 1010 -48.16 -107.07 -55.27
C VAL A 1010 -47.70 -108.32 -56.04
N VAL A 1011 -48.28 -108.62 -57.20
CA VAL A 1011 -47.89 -109.70 -58.12
C VAL A 1011 -47.20 -109.09 -59.34
N ARG A 1012 -46.04 -109.62 -59.78
CA ARG A 1012 -45.23 -109.06 -60.88
C ARG A 1012 -45.13 -110.02 -62.07
N LEU A 1013 -45.30 -109.50 -63.29
CA LEU A 1013 -45.12 -110.22 -64.54
C LEU A 1013 -44.11 -109.47 -65.44
N ASP A 1014 -42.96 -110.10 -65.72
CA ASP A 1014 -41.91 -109.57 -66.60
C ASP A 1014 -42.01 -110.18 -68.02
N LEU A 1015 -41.88 -109.35 -69.06
CA LEU A 1015 -42.16 -109.68 -70.46
C LEU A 1015 -41.11 -109.13 -71.42
N THR A 1016 -40.94 -109.76 -72.59
CA THR A 1016 -40.03 -109.31 -73.67
C THR A 1016 -40.72 -109.32 -75.04
N ASP A 1017 -40.03 -108.82 -76.07
CA ASP A 1017 -40.55 -108.75 -77.44
C ASP A 1017 -40.86 -110.10 -78.08
N ALA A 1018 -40.27 -111.18 -77.57
CA ALA A 1018 -40.49 -112.55 -78.01
C ALA A 1018 -41.91 -113.09 -77.73
N ALA A 1019 -42.64 -112.50 -76.78
CA ALA A 1019 -44.02 -112.92 -76.46
C ALA A 1019 -45.06 -112.49 -77.52
N PHE A 1020 -44.65 -111.72 -78.52
CA PHE A 1020 -45.53 -111.07 -79.48
C PHE A 1020 -45.13 -111.39 -80.92
N VAL A 1021 -46.11 -111.47 -81.83
CA VAL A 1021 -45.87 -111.68 -83.27
C VAL A 1021 -44.97 -110.55 -83.82
N ARG A 1022 -43.95 -110.90 -84.60
CA ARG A 1022 -42.93 -109.95 -85.11
C ARG A 1022 -43.60 -108.79 -85.85
N GLY A 1023 -43.27 -107.55 -85.49
CA GLY A 1023 -43.85 -106.32 -86.06
C GLY A 1023 -45.30 -106.00 -85.64
N SER A 1024 -45.96 -106.88 -84.87
CA SER A 1024 -47.34 -106.71 -84.39
C SER A 1024 -47.40 -106.51 -82.86
N HIS A 1025 -48.56 -106.08 -82.36
CA HIS A 1025 -48.90 -105.99 -80.94
C HIS A 1025 -49.72 -107.20 -80.44
N SER A 1026 -50.01 -108.16 -81.32
CA SER A 1026 -50.67 -109.41 -80.97
C SER A 1026 -49.73 -110.34 -80.21
N LEU A 1027 -50.19 -110.87 -79.08
CA LEU A 1027 -49.50 -111.92 -78.35
C LEU A 1027 -49.43 -113.19 -79.23
N MET A 1028 -48.33 -113.95 -79.19
CA MET A 1028 -48.30 -115.26 -79.85
C MET A 1028 -49.30 -116.21 -79.19
N SER A 1029 -49.89 -117.14 -79.94
CA SER A 1029 -50.92 -118.07 -79.46
C SER A 1029 -50.51 -118.82 -78.19
N ASP A 1030 -49.25 -119.23 -78.10
CA ASP A 1030 -48.72 -120.01 -76.99
C ASP A 1030 -48.73 -119.21 -75.67
N TRP A 1031 -48.49 -117.90 -75.74
CA TRP A 1031 -48.50 -117.00 -74.57
C TRP A 1031 -49.91 -116.58 -74.15
N GLN A 1032 -50.89 -116.67 -75.05
CA GLN A 1032 -52.28 -116.33 -74.77
C GLN A 1032 -52.87 -117.28 -73.71
N GLY A 1033 -52.52 -118.57 -73.75
CA GLY A 1033 -52.95 -119.56 -72.75
C GLY A 1033 -52.36 -119.35 -71.34
N HIS A 1034 -51.21 -118.66 -71.21
CA HIS A 1034 -50.60 -118.37 -69.90
C HIS A 1034 -51.25 -117.19 -69.16
N VAL A 1035 -51.99 -116.32 -69.87
CA VAL A 1035 -52.69 -115.19 -69.24
C VAL A 1035 -53.76 -115.70 -68.26
N SER A 1036 -54.49 -116.76 -68.61
CA SER A 1036 -55.52 -117.31 -67.74
C SER A 1036 -54.95 -117.93 -66.45
N GLN A 1037 -53.70 -118.40 -66.44
CA GLN A 1037 -53.02 -118.85 -65.20
C GLN A 1037 -52.69 -117.68 -64.27
N LEU A 1038 -52.28 -116.53 -64.81
CA LEU A 1038 -52.07 -115.30 -64.03
C LEU A 1038 -53.38 -114.83 -63.39
N ILE A 1039 -54.49 -114.89 -64.13
CA ILE A 1039 -55.82 -114.53 -63.63
C ILE A 1039 -56.22 -115.38 -62.43
N ALA A 1040 -56.01 -116.70 -62.47
CA ALA A 1040 -56.28 -117.57 -61.33
C ALA A 1040 -55.45 -117.22 -60.08
N LEU A 1041 -54.19 -116.80 -60.26
CA LEU A 1041 -53.31 -116.41 -59.16
C LEU A 1041 -53.73 -115.07 -58.53
N LEU A 1042 -54.24 -114.15 -59.34
CA LEU A 1042 -54.82 -112.87 -58.89
C LEU A 1042 -56.17 -113.06 -58.20
N GLU A 1043 -56.94 -114.11 -58.53
CA GLU A 1043 -58.25 -114.38 -57.91
C GLU A 1043 -58.15 -114.76 -56.43
N HIS A 1044 -57.01 -115.33 -56.03
CA HIS A 1044 -56.86 -115.92 -54.70
C HIS A 1044 -56.85 -114.88 -53.56
N GLU A 1045 -56.22 -113.71 -53.78
CA GLU A 1045 -56.13 -112.63 -52.78
C GLU A 1045 -56.04 -111.24 -53.46
N PRO A 1046 -56.67 -110.19 -52.88
CA PRO A 1046 -56.57 -108.82 -53.38
C PRO A 1046 -55.12 -108.34 -53.55
N SER A 1047 -54.69 -108.25 -54.81
CA SER A 1047 -53.32 -107.94 -55.22
C SER A 1047 -53.27 -106.87 -56.31
N VAL A 1048 -52.23 -106.05 -56.29
CA VAL A 1048 -51.87 -105.14 -57.40
C VAL A 1048 -51.01 -105.91 -58.40
N LEU A 1049 -51.37 -105.92 -59.68
CA LEU A 1049 -50.57 -106.55 -60.73
C LEU A 1049 -49.59 -105.54 -61.34
N ARG A 1050 -48.31 -105.87 -61.38
CA ARG A 1050 -47.27 -105.06 -62.03
C ARG A 1050 -46.73 -105.75 -63.27
N LEU A 1051 -47.07 -105.20 -64.44
CA LEU A 1051 -46.54 -105.61 -65.74
C LEU A 1051 -45.23 -104.89 -66.03
N VAL A 1052 -44.18 -105.61 -66.37
CA VAL A 1052 -42.90 -105.04 -66.77
C VAL A 1052 -42.54 -105.59 -68.15
N TYR A 1053 -42.18 -104.71 -69.09
CA TYR A 1053 -41.81 -105.12 -70.44
C TYR A 1053 -40.44 -104.56 -70.82
N ALA A 1054 -39.56 -105.43 -71.29
CA ALA A 1054 -38.26 -105.06 -71.83
C ALA A 1054 -38.30 -105.00 -73.37
N GLU A 1055 -37.99 -103.83 -73.92
CA GLU A 1055 -37.96 -103.55 -75.36
C GLU A 1055 -36.81 -104.29 -76.06
N GLY A 1056 -37.10 -104.95 -77.18
CA GLY A 1056 -36.16 -105.76 -77.98
C GLY A 1056 -35.57 -105.08 -79.22
N GLY A 1057 -35.74 -103.76 -79.37
CA GLY A 1057 -35.28 -102.98 -80.52
C GLY A 1057 -36.38 -102.66 -81.53
N GLU A 1058 -37.62 -103.10 -81.28
CA GLU A 1058 -38.82 -102.85 -82.09
C GLU A 1058 -39.38 -101.42 -81.99
N GLY A 1059 -38.76 -100.57 -81.17
CA GLY A 1059 -39.16 -99.19 -80.93
C GLY A 1059 -40.23 -99.04 -79.85
N LYS A 1060 -40.05 -98.05 -78.97
CA LYS A 1060 -40.94 -97.72 -77.83
C LYS A 1060 -42.43 -97.67 -78.19
N ARG A 1061 -42.76 -97.27 -79.41
CA ARG A 1061 -44.15 -97.15 -79.87
C ARG A 1061 -44.82 -98.52 -80.01
N LEU A 1062 -44.10 -99.52 -80.52
CA LEU A 1062 -44.62 -100.89 -80.61
C LEU A 1062 -44.64 -101.57 -79.24
N ALA A 1063 -43.57 -101.40 -78.44
CA ALA A 1063 -43.51 -101.86 -77.05
C ALA A 1063 -44.70 -101.37 -76.20
N LYS A 1064 -45.05 -100.08 -76.31
CA LYS A 1064 -46.20 -99.50 -75.60
C LYS A 1064 -47.53 -100.07 -76.08
N ARG A 1065 -47.68 -100.32 -77.40
CA ARG A 1065 -48.86 -100.99 -77.95
C ARG A 1065 -49.01 -102.42 -77.42
N ARG A 1066 -47.90 -103.16 -77.29
CA ARG A 1066 -47.85 -104.52 -76.74
C ARG A 1066 -48.26 -104.57 -75.26
N ILE A 1067 -47.67 -103.74 -74.40
CA ILE A 1067 -48.09 -103.62 -72.99
C ILE A 1067 -49.57 -103.28 -72.88
N ASN A 1068 -50.06 -102.33 -73.68
CA ASN A 1068 -51.45 -101.90 -73.59
C ASN A 1068 -52.41 -102.98 -74.08
N ALA A 1069 -52.02 -103.74 -75.11
CA ALA A 1069 -52.79 -104.89 -75.58
C ALA A 1069 -52.87 -105.96 -74.49
N LEU A 1070 -51.75 -106.31 -73.85
CA LEU A 1070 -51.75 -107.29 -72.77
C LEU A 1070 -52.48 -106.81 -71.53
N ARG A 1071 -52.30 -105.54 -71.12
CA ARG A 1071 -53.06 -104.93 -70.02
C ARG A 1071 -54.57 -105.01 -70.29
N LYS A 1072 -55.00 -104.74 -71.52
CA LYS A 1072 -56.39 -104.87 -71.92
C LYS A 1072 -56.86 -106.32 -71.90
N LEU A 1073 -56.03 -107.25 -72.35
CA LEU A 1073 -56.33 -108.69 -72.31
C LEU A 1073 -56.53 -109.16 -70.86
N ILE A 1074 -55.57 -108.90 -69.98
CA ILE A 1074 -55.66 -109.24 -68.56
C ILE A 1074 -56.87 -108.57 -67.89
N ALA A 1075 -57.08 -107.28 -68.15
CA ALA A 1075 -58.24 -106.57 -67.60
C ALA A 1075 -59.58 -107.05 -68.19
N SER A 1076 -59.57 -107.67 -69.38
CA SER A 1076 -60.74 -108.34 -69.95
C SER A 1076 -60.96 -109.67 -69.26
N GLU A 1077 -59.96 -110.56 -69.26
CA GLU A 1077 -60.09 -111.88 -68.63
C GLU A 1077 -60.39 -111.79 -67.13
N TRP A 1078 -59.80 -110.81 -66.43
CA TRP A 1078 -60.13 -110.53 -65.02
C TRP A 1078 -61.61 -110.17 -64.83
N ARG A 1079 -62.19 -109.41 -65.75
CA ARG A 1079 -63.63 -109.10 -65.72
C ARG A 1079 -64.47 -110.32 -66.10
N ASP A 1080 -63.99 -111.15 -67.03
CA ASP A 1080 -64.70 -112.34 -67.49
C ASP A 1080 -64.79 -113.41 -66.37
N VAL A 1081 -63.80 -113.50 -65.46
CA VAL A 1081 -63.89 -114.35 -64.25
C VAL A 1081 -64.65 -113.70 -63.08
N GLY A 1082 -65.29 -112.54 -63.30
CA GLY A 1082 -66.14 -111.87 -62.31
C GLY A 1082 -65.43 -110.80 -61.46
N GLY A 1083 -64.12 -110.58 -61.64
CA GLY A 1083 -63.40 -109.43 -61.12
C GLY A 1083 -63.58 -109.15 -59.62
N ARG A 1084 -63.30 -110.15 -58.77
CA ARG A 1084 -63.62 -110.16 -57.32
C ARG A 1084 -63.20 -108.92 -56.52
N TYR A 1085 -62.21 -108.19 -57.02
CA TYR A 1085 -61.85 -106.86 -56.55
C TYR A 1085 -61.38 -106.02 -57.73
N ARG A 1086 -61.29 -104.69 -57.52
CA ARG A 1086 -60.72 -103.79 -58.52
C ARG A 1086 -59.23 -104.09 -58.68
N LEU A 1087 -58.88 -104.83 -59.72
CA LEU A 1087 -57.50 -105.14 -60.04
C LEU A 1087 -56.79 -103.89 -60.57
N GLU A 1088 -55.88 -103.36 -59.76
CA GLU A 1088 -54.99 -102.29 -60.17
C GLU A 1088 -53.82 -102.90 -60.96
N ILE A 1089 -53.71 -102.53 -62.24
CA ILE A 1089 -52.62 -102.97 -63.12
C ILE A 1089 -51.66 -101.79 -63.32
N GLU A 1090 -50.45 -101.91 -62.80
CA GLU A 1090 -49.33 -101.03 -63.06
C GLU A 1090 -48.54 -101.56 -64.26
N SER A 1091 -47.99 -100.66 -65.10
CA SER A 1091 -47.09 -101.08 -66.17
C SER A 1091 -45.79 -100.27 -66.20
N ARG A 1092 -44.67 -100.95 -66.41
CA ARG A 1092 -43.32 -100.36 -66.50
C ARG A 1092 -42.60 -100.85 -67.75
N MET A 1093 -42.03 -99.94 -68.53
CA MET A 1093 -41.18 -100.28 -69.69
C MET A 1093 -39.70 -100.11 -69.36
N LEU A 1094 -38.88 -101.06 -69.80
CA LEU A 1094 -37.42 -101.03 -69.75
C LEU A 1094 -36.89 -100.89 -71.20
N SER A 1095 -35.97 -99.95 -71.46
CA SER A 1095 -35.46 -99.67 -72.81
C SER A 1095 -34.28 -100.59 -73.19
N ALA A 1096 -34.04 -100.79 -74.49
CA ALA A 1096 -32.95 -101.63 -75.00
C ALA A 1096 -31.53 -101.23 -74.49
N ALA A 1097 -31.33 -99.96 -74.13
CA ALA A 1097 -30.08 -99.45 -73.53
C ALA A 1097 -29.85 -99.89 -72.07
N SER A 1098 -30.80 -100.61 -71.45
CA SER A 1098 -30.67 -101.22 -70.11
C SER A 1098 -30.33 -102.72 -70.16
N ARG A 1099 -30.05 -103.28 -71.36
CA ARG A 1099 -29.51 -104.65 -71.51
C ARG A 1099 -28.04 -104.70 -71.06
N ARG A 1100 -27.79 -105.10 -69.81
CA ARG A 1100 -26.51 -105.74 -69.44
C ARG A 1100 -26.51 -107.19 -69.94
N PRO A 1101 -25.41 -107.71 -70.50
CA PRO A 1101 -25.34 -109.08 -70.97
C PRO A 1101 -25.49 -110.04 -69.79
N VAL A 1102 -26.49 -110.91 -69.85
CA VAL A 1102 -26.51 -112.13 -69.01
C VAL A 1102 -26.07 -113.26 -69.93
N GLN A 1103 -24.79 -113.61 -69.87
CA GLN A 1103 -24.33 -114.93 -70.30
C GLN A 1103 -24.19 -115.75 -69.02
N THR A 1104 -25.03 -116.80 -68.94
CA THR A 1104 -24.73 -118.15 -68.42
C THR A 1104 -24.09 -118.24 -67.03
N ARG A 1105 -24.55 -119.05 -66.09
CA ARG A 1105 -25.15 -120.39 -66.13
C ARG A 1105 -25.32 -120.74 -64.64
N ASP A 1106 -26.48 -121.12 -64.14
CA ASP A 1106 -26.93 -122.50 -63.95
C ASP A 1106 -28.14 -122.39 -62.98
N ALA A 1107 -29.15 -123.24 -62.96
CA ALA A 1107 -29.65 -124.25 -63.87
C ALA A 1107 -31.12 -124.47 -63.44
N VAL A 1108 -32.00 -124.42 -64.44
CA VAL A 1108 -33.37 -124.96 -64.61
C VAL A 1108 -33.98 -125.76 -63.44
N TYR A 1109 -35.24 -125.48 -63.04
CA TYR A 1109 -36.43 -126.32 -63.38
C TYR A 1109 -37.78 -125.79 -62.83
N LYS A 1110 -38.77 -125.80 -63.74
CA LYS A 1110 -40.24 -125.54 -63.65
C LYS A 1110 -40.73 -124.11 -63.58
#